data_AF-A0A932E9S1-F1
#
_entry.id   AF-A0A932E9S1-F1
#
_cell.length_a   1.000
_cell.length_b   1.000
_cell.length_c   1.000
_cell.angle_alpha   90.00
_cell.angle_beta   90.00
_cell.angle_gamma   90.00
#
_symmetry.space_group_name_H-M   'P 1'
#
loop_
_entity.id
_entity.type
_entity.pdbx_description
1 polymer ?
#
loop_
_entity_poly.entity_id
_entity_poly.type
_entity_poly.pdbx_seq_one_letter_code
_entity_poly.pdbx_strand_id
1 'polypeptide(L)'
;MSSAPASVGTGEARGFSEFQLPEEVNNLVMRILWDLAKPCRRQLENATAAHKTAIDKATADLSTAEAEFRVQKQNAVDEFELAQRTAQDSLLSRTGGESSAFATLRDTIRTRCNRLNEAALLARAHLEKYGIEISSNNSSEKRKPGEKDVPPIDSEECNSQIESIEQQLKEITESRPLAYLPKNGWAIGAIIGLTLFVFGSGLLWFPIVFVSRWLWVQEIGDKYRRLLRESETLWPDLEGAERRAAESMRSKIRAAEEEARVAIAEADERRRVLVASAEQKILVSARATHAGLLADEKTRFTAEHLRIEREFSVIATDLHGRVNALWDASKYAATEWDSAIWETWAPDPSPEFAARIGKLEIRDDNLQTQFPQIDFGFILPAFVPFTEGRCLLFNSAGEAIRDAAQAMLSVMVRVLANTPPGKARFTFIDPVGLGQNVADFMHLGDHNKDLISGKAWSEPQHIEQQLTFLTEHMETVIQTCLRNEFATIRDYNRERHEVAQPFRFLVIYDFPVNFTEAAARRLVSIVKNGPRCGVYTFILRDTGKGLPHGFTLSDLEQAATIIAFRSQKDGFEWRDKDFDEFTLNLDVKPPAELTRRIVNTSGEVAIPAMKIDVPFEKILTASSLERDRWWSGSSSENLNVPLGPAGARSMQAFMLGGEQEAHALLVGRTGSGKTNLMHVIITAIALKYAPSEVQLFLVDFKGGVGFKRYAEHRLPHARVIAIESEREFGMSVLRGLDTELKQRSDIFRVAGVDSLAGYRAKMKSERPDTDSMPRILLVVDEFQEFFSENDDLSQQAKMIFERLARQGRSFGIHFLLATQSLAGSAQLPSGIMGQIKVRIALPCSEIDSRLILADDNKAARALSQPGEAIYNPMGGLVEGNNRFQVARFSDDDLPKYLRAVGELCRNGHVPIVFEGNELAHLSDCKRFSEALQVTDWPRTSKGVELLLGEPIAIMPPVAATLRRQSGRNLIILTREEGEGAGICIAACLSILTQQSLDKERIVIADFTTADSEWAGHGAEIAVSFPGNTTVISRQRDFPPLLANIADEVQRRGDGAAMSDSLFLLIQGMHRIKSLREDDEDENGVNSVELLKTILRDGPEVGVHVIAWADTWGNATRGLDRKTASEFGLRVAAVMDASDSMNFLDSLAASKISKPHRALFYDEDRPGQLVTFRPYAMPTIARLKEIGQQLKSRGLRTA
;
A
#
# COMPACT_ATOMS: atom_id res chain seq x y z
N MET A 1 -14.37 35.55 33.85
CA MET A 1 -13.63 36.62 33.13
C MET A 1 -12.49 35.92 32.41
N SER A 2 -12.22 36.05 31.11
CA SER A 2 -12.91 36.62 29.92
C SER A 2 -12.02 36.21 28.73
N SER A 3 -12.46 35.99 27.49
CA SER A 3 -13.76 36.05 26.82
C SER A 3 -13.60 35.36 25.46
N ALA A 4 -14.56 34.55 25.02
CA ALA A 4 -14.50 33.93 23.69
C ALA A 4 -14.89 34.92 22.58
N PRO A 5 -14.29 34.86 21.37
CA PRO A 5 -14.84 35.49 20.18
C PRO A 5 -15.86 34.57 19.47
N ALA A 6 -16.86 35.20 18.86
CA ALA A 6 -18.10 34.59 18.39
C ALA A 6 -17.97 33.57 17.25
N SER A 7 -18.89 32.61 17.25
CA SER A 7 -19.25 31.77 16.10
C SER A 7 -19.86 32.62 14.96
N VAL A 8 -19.38 32.43 13.73
CA VAL A 8 -19.98 32.99 12.51
C VAL A 8 -20.53 31.85 11.65
N GLY A 9 -21.68 32.11 11.02
CA GLY A 9 -22.62 31.12 10.47
C GLY A 9 -22.06 30.05 9.53
N THR A 10 -22.61 28.85 9.69
CA THR A 10 -22.52 27.73 8.75
C THR A 10 -23.29 28.02 7.46
N GLY A 11 -22.59 28.59 6.47
CA GLY A 11 -22.96 28.42 5.06
C GLY A 11 -22.50 27.04 4.58
N GLU A 12 -23.31 26.36 3.77
CA GLU A 12 -23.08 24.96 3.36
C GLU A 12 -21.79 24.77 2.53
N ALA A 13 -20.69 24.45 3.21
CA ALA A 13 -19.54 23.83 2.57
C ALA A 13 -19.90 22.38 2.19
N ARG A 14 -20.35 22.18 0.93
CA ARG A 14 -20.43 20.83 0.36
C ARG A 14 -19.04 20.18 0.40
N GLY A 15 -19.00 18.88 0.71
CA GLY A 15 -17.78 18.19 1.13
C GLY A 15 -16.63 18.27 0.13
N PHE A 16 -15.46 18.74 0.60
CA PHE A 16 -14.21 18.84 -0.15
C PHE A 16 -13.41 17.50 -0.16
N SER A 17 -14.05 16.35 0.08
CA SER A 17 -13.37 15.07 0.34
C SER A 17 -13.21 14.14 -0.87
N GLU A 18 -13.58 14.58 -2.08
CA GLU A 18 -13.51 13.77 -3.33
C GLU A 18 -12.79 14.50 -4.48
N PHE A 19 -11.74 15.28 -4.19
CA PHE A 19 -10.96 16.01 -5.20
C PHE A 19 -10.07 15.07 -6.05
N GLN A 20 -10.54 14.67 -7.23
CA GLN A 20 -9.69 14.02 -8.25
C GLN A 20 -8.88 15.07 -9.04
N LEU A 21 -7.77 15.48 -8.44
CA LEU A 21 -6.86 16.55 -8.91
C LEU A 21 -6.58 16.60 -10.45
N PRO A 22 -6.36 15.49 -11.18
CA PRO A 22 -5.95 15.57 -12.60
C PRO A 22 -7.03 16.12 -13.56
N GLU A 23 -8.25 15.60 -13.46
CA GLU A 23 -9.32 15.90 -14.43
C GLU A 23 -9.89 17.30 -14.19
N GLU A 24 -9.96 17.74 -12.94
CA GLU A 24 -10.37 19.10 -12.61
C GLU A 24 -9.32 20.16 -12.97
N VAL A 25 -8.02 19.87 -12.92
CA VAL A 25 -6.98 20.80 -13.40
C VAL A 25 -7.09 21.05 -14.90
N ASN A 26 -7.32 19.99 -15.70
CA ASN A 26 -7.50 20.15 -17.14
C ASN A 26 -8.81 20.91 -17.47
N ASN A 27 -9.90 20.60 -16.76
CA ASN A 27 -11.15 21.36 -16.86
C ASN A 27 -11.03 22.81 -16.37
N LEU A 28 -10.15 23.10 -15.40
CA LEU A 28 -9.86 24.44 -14.90
C LEU A 28 -9.09 25.25 -15.95
N VAL A 29 -8.04 24.69 -16.56
CA VAL A 29 -7.33 25.33 -17.69
C VAL A 29 -8.27 25.60 -18.87
N MET A 30 -9.08 24.62 -19.26
CA MET A 30 -10.06 24.80 -20.33
C MET A 30 -11.11 25.87 -20.00
N ARG A 31 -11.58 25.95 -18.75
CA ARG A 31 -12.46 27.05 -18.29
C ARG A 31 -11.76 28.40 -18.29
N ILE A 32 -10.51 28.49 -17.84
CA ILE A 32 -9.71 29.72 -17.88
C ILE A 32 -9.66 30.27 -19.31
N LEU A 33 -9.28 29.44 -20.28
CA LEU A 33 -9.20 29.83 -21.69
C LEU A 33 -10.56 30.17 -22.29
N TRP A 34 -11.62 29.43 -21.91
CA TRP A 34 -12.96 29.64 -22.45
C TRP A 34 -13.67 30.86 -21.87
N ASP A 35 -13.49 31.14 -20.57
CA ASP A 35 -14.19 32.21 -19.83
C ASP A 35 -13.47 33.57 -19.97
N LEU A 36 -12.13 33.62 -20.04
CA LEU A 36 -11.38 34.88 -20.21
C LEU A 36 -11.31 35.38 -21.65
N ALA A 37 -11.04 34.52 -22.64
CA ALA A 37 -10.66 35.01 -23.98
C ALA A 37 -11.87 35.28 -24.89
N LYS A 38 -12.92 34.45 -24.80
CA LYS A 38 -13.95 34.34 -25.85
C LYS A 38 -15.19 35.21 -25.64
N PRO A 39 -15.77 35.36 -24.43
CA PRO A 39 -16.89 36.26 -24.18
C PRO A 39 -16.42 37.71 -24.18
N CYS A 40 -15.31 37.95 -23.49
CA CYS A 40 -14.65 39.24 -23.29
C CYS A 40 -14.27 39.94 -24.59
N ARG A 41 -13.52 39.26 -25.48
CA ARG A 41 -13.19 39.79 -26.81
C ARG A 41 -14.45 40.17 -27.59
N ARG A 42 -15.49 39.34 -27.52
CA ARG A 42 -16.76 39.54 -28.23
C ARG A 42 -17.57 40.70 -27.65
N GLN A 43 -17.56 40.88 -26.33
CA GLN A 43 -18.19 42.02 -25.66
C GLN A 43 -17.44 43.33 -25.95
N LEU A 44 -16.11 43.31 -25.96
CA LEU A 44 -15.30 44.48 -26.33
C LEU A 44 -15.52 44.85 -27.81
N GLU A 45 -15.42 43.89 -28.73
CA GLU A 45 -15.71 44.08 -30.15
C GLU A 45 -17.14 44.63 -30.37
N ASN A 46 -18.14 44.08 -29.67
CA ASN A 46 -19.53 44.56 -29.74
C ASN A 46 -19.69 45.98 -29.16
N ALA A 47 -19.05 46.31 -28.03
CA ALA A 47 -19.12 47.63 -27.41
C ALA A 47 -18.44 48.69 -28.29
N THR A 48 -17.27 48.39 -28.85
CA THR A 48 -16.56 49.26 -29.79
C THR A 48 -17.35 49.45 -31.09
N ALA A 49 -17.98 48.39 -31.62
CA ALA A 49 -18.84 48.48 -32.79
C ALA A 49 -20.11 49.30 -32.53
N ALA A 50 -20.76 49.12 -31.38
CA ALA A 50 -21.93 49.89 -30.97
C ALA A 50 -21.59 51.37 -30.79
N HIS A 51 -20.46 51.69 -30.13
CA HIS A 51 -20.02 53.07 -29.93
C HIS A 51 -19.67 53.77 -31.27
N LYS A 52 -18.99 53.06 -32.18
CA LYS A 52 -18.76 53.54 -33.55
C LYS A 52 -20.07 53.81 -34.30
N THR A 53 -21.02 52.87 -34.23
CA THR A 53 -22.33 53.01 -34.87
C THR A 53 -23.14 54.18 -34.29
N ALA A 54 -23.02 54.45 -32.99
CA ALA A 54 -23.65 55.60 -32.33
C ALA A 54 -23.04 56.94 -32.77
N ILE A 55 -21.71 57.02 -32.90
CA ILE A 55 -21.00 58.20 -33.41
C ILE A 55 -21.34 58.44 -34.89
N ASP A 56 -21.30 57.40 -35.71
CA ASP A 56 -21.65 57.49 -37.14
C ASP A 56 -23.11 57.95 -37.32
N LYS A 57 -24.04 57.45 -36.49
CA LYS A 57 -25.44 57.87 -36.48
C LYS A 57 -25.60 59.33 -36.02
N ALA A 58 -24.98 59.74 -34.91
CA ALA A 58 -25.05 61.13 -34.44
C ALA A 58 -24.48 62.13 -35.47
N THR A 59 -23.45 61.72 -36.21
CA THR A 59 -22.85 62.50 -37.30
C THR A 59 -23.80 62.59 -38.51
N ALA A 60 -24.49 61.49 -38.85
CA ALA A 60 -25.49 61.46 -39.92
C ALA A 60 -26.73 62.31 -39.59
N ASP A 61 -27.25 62.21 -38.36
CA ASP A 61 -28.38 63.00 -37.87
C ASP A 61 -28.05 64.50 -37.89
N LEU A 62 -26.81 64.89 -37.52
CA LEU A 62 -26.33 66.27 -37.63
C LEU A 62 -26.30 66.77 -39.09
N SER A 63 -25.80 65.95 -40.02
CA SER A 63 -25.76 66.30 -41.45
C SER A 63 -27.17 66.45 -42.07
N THR A 64 -28.13 65.68 -41.55
CA THR A 64 -29.53 65.75 -41.97
C THR A 64 -30.21 67.02 -41.45
N ALA A 65 -29.98 67.39 -40.18
CA ALA A 65 -30.47 68.64 -39.61
C ALA A 65 -29.89 69.89 -40.33
N GLU A 66 -28.61 69.88 -40.72
CA GLU A 66 -28.01 70.95 -41.53
C GLU A 66 -28.63 71.05 -42.94
N ALA A 67 -28.99 69.91 -43.55
CA ALA A 67 -29.66 69.88 -44.85
C ALA A 67 -31.11 70.39 -44.78
N GLU A 68 -31.90 69.96 -43.80
CA GLU A 68 -33.26 70.45 -43.58
C GLU A 68 -33.28 71.95 -43.26
N PHE A 69 -32.31 72.44 -42.47
CA PHE A 69 -32.17 73.87 -42.20
C PHE A 69 -31.85 74.69 -43.46
N ARG A 70 -31.03 74.18 -44.39
CA ARG A 70 -30.82 74.84 -45.70
C ARG A 70 -32.12 74.91 -46.51
N VAL A 71 -32.92 73.85 -46.53
CA VAL A 71 -34.19 73.81 -47.27
C VAL A 71 -35.19 74.79 -46.65
N GLN A 72 -35.33 74.84 -45.32
CA GLN A 72 -36.19 75.82 -44.65
C GLN A 72 -35.72 77.26 -44.87
N LYS A 73 -34.40 77.51 -44.85
CA LYS A 73 -33.82 78.83 -45.16
C LYS A 73 -34.12 79.26 -46.60
N GLN A 74 -34.07 78.35 -47.57
CA GLN A 74 -34.42 78.66 -48.96
C GLN A 74 -35.92 78.94 -49.13
N ASN A 75 -36.78 78.06 -48.59
CA ASN A 75 -38.24 78.24 -48.69
C ASN A 75 -38.71 79.56 -48.07
N ALA A 76 -38.11 79.98 -46.94
CA ALA A 76 -38.42 81.27 -46.31
C ALA A 76 -37.93 82.49 -47.11
N VAL A 77 -36.92 82.33 -47.97
CA VAL A 77 -36.48 83.37 -48.92
C VAL A 77 -37.42 83.41 -50.14
N ASP A 78 -37.78 82.25 -50.69
CA ASP A 78 -38.62 82.13 -51.87
C ASP A 78 -40.06 82.62 -51.62
N GLU A 79 -40.65 82.33 -50.45
CA GLU A 79 -41.95 82.89 -50.04
C GLU A 79 -41.90 84.43 -49.87
N PHE A 80 -40.75 84.98 -49.46
CA PHE A 80 -40.58 86.42 -49.29
C PHE A 80 -40.46 87.14 -50.64
N GLU A 81 -39.74 86.57 -51.61
CA GLU A 81 -39.72 87.09 -52.99
C GLU A 81 -41.11 87.02 -53.65
N LEU A 82 -41.87 85.96 -53.41
CA LEU A 82 -43.25 85.82 -53.93
C LEU A 82 -44.18 86.90 -53.34
N ALA A 83 -44.09 87.16 -52.04
CA ALA A 83 -44.82 88.23 -51.37
C ALA A 83 -44.41 89.63 -51.91
N GLN A 84 -43.12 89.83 -52.20
CA GLN A 84 -42.60 91.09 -52.73
C GLN A 84 -43.12 91.34 -54.16
N ARG A 85 -43.15 90.33 -55.04
CA ARG A 85 -43.75 90.44 -56.38
C ARG A 85 -45.25 90.75 -56.33
N THR A 86 -45.98 90.07 -55.44
CA THR A 86 -47.43 90.30 -55.25
C THR A 86 -47.74 91.72 -54.79
N ALA A 87 -46.88 92.32 -53.95
CA ALA A 87 -46.98 93.73 -53.56
C ALA A 87 -46.62 94.71 -54.70
N GLN A 88 -45.71 94.32 -55.59
CA GLN A 88 -45.27 95.12 -56.73
C GLN A 88 -46.35 95.20 -57.84
N ASP A 89 -47.03 94.09 -58.13
CA ASP A 89 -48.14 94.05 -59.11
C ASP A 89 -49.36 94.87 -58.65
N SER A 90 -49.62 94.91 -57.33
CA SER A 90 -50.69 95.73 -56.74
C SER A 90 -50.45 97.25 -56.84
N LEU A 91 -49.23 97.69 -57.21
CA LEU A 91 -48.81 99.10 -57.21
C LEU A 91 -48.89 99.75 -58.61
N LEU A 92 -49.17 98.98 -59.66
CA LEU A 92 -49.16 99.45 -61.06
C LEU A 92 -50.54 99.82 -61.63
N SER A 93 -51.65 99.61 -60.90
CA SER A 93 -52.98 100.09 -61.30
C SER A 93 -53.45 101.30 -60.47
N ARG A 94 -53.53 102.45 -61.14
CA ARG A 94 -54.11 103.76 -60.71
C ARG A 94 -55.48 103.62 -60.01
N THR A 95 -55.94 104.49 -59.10
CA THR A 95 -55.45 105.79 -58.59
C THR A 95 -56.19 106.17 -57.30
N GLY A 96 -55.48 106.74 -56.31
CA GLY A 96 -56.04 107.63 -55.26
C GLY A 96 -56.72 106.99 -54.04
N GLY A 97 -56.26 107.33 -52.83
CA GLY A 97 -56.95 106.99 -51.57
C GLY A 97 -56.06 106.39 -50.48
N GLU A 98 -55.11 107.17 -49.94
CA GLU A 98 -54.24 106.72 -48.85
C GLU A 98 -54.98 106.58 -47.51
N SER A 99 -55.35 105.34 -47.14
CA SER A 99 -55.49 104.93 -45.73
C SER A 99 -55.68 103.42 -45.51
N SER A 100 -56.17 102.68 -46.52
CA SER A 100 -56.64 101.29 -46.36
C SER A 100 -55.55 100.21 -46.36
N ALA A 101 -54.44 100.43 -47.07
CA ALA A 101 -53.39 99.42 -47.24
C ALA A 101 -52.61 99.12 -45.94
N PHE A 102 -52.30 100.15 -45.14
CA PHE A 102 -51.55 99.99 -43.88
C PHE A 102 -52.35 99.30 -42.77
N ALA A 103 -53.69 99.40 -42.77
CA ALA A 103 -54.53 98.63 -41.85
C ALA A 103 -54.49 97.13 -42.18
N THR A 104 -54.66 96.80 -43.46
CA THR A 104 -54.65 95.41 -43.96
C THR A 104 -53.30 94.72 -43.73
N LEU A 105 -52.18 95.44 -43.93
CA LEU A 105 -50.84 94.93 -43.64
C LEU A 105 -50.63 94.70 -42.13
N ARG A 106 -51.12 95.62 -41.28
CA ARG A 106 -51.01 95.52 -39.82
C ARG A 106 -51.77 94.31 -39.27
N ASP A 107 -52.99 94.06 -39.73
CA ASP A 107 -53.77 92.88 -39.30
C ASP A 107 -53.23 91.58 -39.89
N THR A 108 -52.66 91.59 -41.10
CA THR A 108 -51.96 90.43 -41.67
C THR A 108 -50.72 90.06 -40.83
N ILE A 109 -49.93 91.06 -40.41
CA ILE A 109 -48.79 90.86 -39.50
C ILE A 109 -49.27 90.36 -38.14
N ARG A 110 -50.35 90.92 -37.58
CA ARG A 110 -50.94 90.49 -36.29
C ARG A 110 -51.42 89.04 -36.35
N THR A 111 -52.07 88.64 -37.44
CA THR A 111 -52.55 87.26 -37.67
C THR A 111 -51.38 86.29 -37.87
N ARG A 112 -50.29 86.70 -38.55
CA ARG A 112 -49.06 85.89 -38.66
C ARG A 112 -48.29 85.78 -37.34
N CYS A 113 -48.22 86.83 -36.53
CA CYS A 113 -47.65 86.76 -35.18
C CYS A 113 -48.46 85.82 -34.27
N ASN A 114 -49.79 85.84 -34.36
CA ASN A 114 -50.63 84.91 -33.58
C ASN A 114 -50.41 83.45 -34.01
N ARG A 115 -50.29 83.16 -35.32
CA ARG A 115 -49.97 81.80 -35.80
C ARG A 115 -48.55 81.33 -35.43
N LEU A 116 -47.58 82.25 -35.34
CA LEU A 116 -46.24 81.95 -34.81
C LEU A 116 -46.28 81.66 -33.30
N ASN A 117 -47.16 82.32 -32.54
CA ASN A 117 -47.41 81.99 -31.14
C ASN A 117 -48.12 80.63 -30.98
N GLU A 118 -49.07 80.28 -31.86
CA GLU A 118 -49.68 78.94 -31.91
C GLU A 118 -48.65 77.86 -32.23
N ALA A 119 -47.72 78.10 -33.16
CA ALA A 119 -46.61 77.20 -33.45
C ALA A 119 -45.65 77.02 -32.25
N ALA A 120 -45.38 78.11 -31.50
CA ALA A 120 -44.59 78.05 -30.26
C ALA A 120 -45.32 77.30 -29.14
N LEU A 121 -46.65 77.43 -29.03
CA LEU A 121 -47.49 76.68 -28.09
C LEU A 121 -47.56 75.18 -28.46
N LEU A 122 -47.63 74.84 -29.75
CA LEU A 122 -47.56 73.46 -30.22
C LEU A 122 -46.18 72.83 -29.96
N ALA A 123 -45.09 73.59 -30.13
CA ALA A 123 -43.74 73.14 -29.77
C ALA A 123 -43.62 72.91 -28.24
N ARG A 124 -44.22 73.78 -27.42
CA ARG A 124 -44.26 73.62 -25.95
C ARG A 124 -45.07 72.39 -25.52
N ALA A 125 -46.25 72.17 -26.11
CA ALA A 125 -47.05 70.97 -25.88
C ALA A 125 -46.36 69.67 -26.35
N HIS A 126 -45.44 69.75 -27.31
CA HIS A 126 -44.62 68.59 -27.73
C HIS A 126 -43.49 68.27 -26.73
N LEU A 127 -42.98 69.28 -26.01
CA LEU A 127 -41.94 69.13 -24.99
C LEU A 127 -42.52 68.69 -23.62
N GLU A 128 -43.71 69.16 -23.25
CA GLU A 128 -44.41 68.72 -22.03
C GLU A 128 -44.76 67.21 -22.07
N LYS A 129 -44.85 66.61 -23.25
CA LYS A 129 -45.02 65.16 -23.45
C LYS A 129 -43.82 64.31 -22.98
N TYR A 130 -42.69 64.94 -22.69
CA TYR A 130 -41.46 64.30 -22.17
C TYR A 130 -41.05 64.79 -20.76
N GLY A 131 -41.91 65.56 -20.07
CA GLY A 131 -41.79 65.77 -18.62
C GLY A 131 -40.68 66.71 -18.14
N ILE A 132 -40.40 67.80 -18.85
CA ILE A 132 -39.39 68.80 -18.45
C ILE A 132 -40.03 70.19 -18.27
N GLU A 133 -40.11 70.66 -17.02
CA GLU A 133 -40.41 72.06 -16.73
C GLU A 133 -39.15 72.95 -16.86
N ILE A 134 -39.32 74.17 -17.39
CA ILE A 134 -38.27 75.19 -17.42
C ILE A 134 -38.83 76.48 -16.80
N SER A 135 -38.56 76.69 -15.50
CA SER A 135 -38.79 77.97 -14.83
C SER A 135 -37.67 78.96 -15.12
N SER A 136 -38.02 80.23 -15.31
CA SER A 136 -37.11 81.27 -15.82
C SER A 136 -36.13 81.85 -14.79
N ASN A 137 -34.85 81.88 -15.17
CA ASN A 137 -33.83 82.91 -14.93
C ASN A 137 -33.48 83.39 -13.50
N ASN A 138 -32.16 83.34 -13.23
CA ASN A 138 -31.31 84.38 -12.60
C ASN A 138 -31.77 85.02 -11.27
N SER A 139 -30.96 85.01 -10.22
CA SER A 139 -29.64 85.68 -10.27
C SER A 139 -28.65 85.24 -9.19
N SER A 140 -27.44 84.88 -9.64
CA SER A 140 -26.11 85.30 -9.14
C SER A 140 -25.88 85.59 -7.64
N GLU A 141 -24.81 84.97 -7.11
CA GLU A 141 -23.85 85.53 -6.13
C GLU A 141 -24.41 86.04 -4.76
N LYS A 142 -23.77 85.79 -3.61
CA LYS A 142 -22.34 86.04 -3.31
C LYS A 142 -21.99 85.58 -1.88
N ARG A 143 -20.68 85.47 -1.61
CA ARG A 143 -19.97 85.57 -0.30
C ARG A 143 -19.97 84.37 0.69
N LYS A 144 -18.76 84.14 1.21
CA LYS A 144 -18.42 83.48 2.50
C LYS A 144 -18.50 84.53 3.65
N PRO A 145 -18.21 84.19 4.92
CA PRO A 145 -18.79 83.13 5.75
C PRO A 145 -19.31 83.66 7.10
N GLY A 146 -20.26 82.94 7.72
CA GLY A 146 -20.52 82.97 9.17
C GLY A 146 -21.39 84.11 9.71
N GLU A 147 -22.64 83.78 10.02
CA GLU A 147 -23.33 84.28 11.22
C GLU A 147 -24.41 83.28 11.67
N LYS A 148 -25.02 83.54 12.83
CA LYS A 148 -25.59 82.52 13.73
C LYS A 148 -27.12 82.30 13.65
N ASP A 149 -27.49 81.04 13.89
CA ASP A 149 -28.56 80.54 14.78
C ASP A 149 -30.03 81.00 14.70
N VAL A 150 -30.88 79.95 14.70
CA VAL A 150 -32.12 79.73 15.48
C VAL A 150 -33.50 79.92 14.78
N PRO A 151 -34.49 79.03 15.07
CA PRO A 151 -35.70 78.78 14.26
C PRO A 151 -36.97 79.04 15.13
N PRO A 152 -38.07 78.24 15.10
CA PRO A 152 -38.79 77.52 14.03
C PRO A 152 -40.24 78.07 13.92
N ILE A 153 -41.15 77.33 13.25
CA ILE A 153 -42.45 76.89 13.82
C ILE A 153 -43.11 75.88 12.86
N ASP A 154 -43.80 74.91 13.43
CA ASP A 154 -44.54 73.81 12.78
C ASP A 154 -46.04 73.91 13.15
N SER A 155 -46.88 73.14 12.46
CA SER A 155 -48.25 72.73 12.83
C SER A 155 -49.30 73.81 13.14
N GLU A 156 -50.33 73.87 12.29
CA GLU A 156 -51.74 73.65 12.68
C GLU A 156 -52.49 73.37 11.35
N GLU A 157 -52.68 72.12 10.94
CA GLU A 157 -53.55 71.07 11.52
C GLU A 157 -55.06 71.31 11.29
N CYS A 158 -55.75 70.20 11.04
CA CYS A 158 -57.16 69.99 11.38
C CYS A 158 -58.21 70.52 10.40
N ASN A 159 -58.30 71.83 10.15
CA ASN A 159 -59.57 72.43 9.70
C ASN A 159 -59.40 73.34 8.47
N SER A 160 -60.12 73.16 7.36
CA SER A 160 -61.25 72.26 7.08
C SER A 160 -61.55 72.41 5.57
N GLN A 161 -61.81 71.37 4.78
CA GLN A 161 -63.15 70.86 4.42
C GLN A 161 -62.89 69.84 3.28
N ILE A 162 -63.47 68.63 3.17
CA ILE A 162 -64.74 68.11 3.70
C ILE A 162 -65.82 69.19 3.64
N GLU A 163 -66.23 69.57 2.41
CA GLU A 163 -67.46 70.30 2.04
C GLU A 163 -67.39 70.96 0.64
N SER A 164 -66.73 70.30 -0.32
CA SER A 164 -67.16 70.35 -1.73
C SER A 164 -66.90 68.97 -2.34
N ILE A 165 -67.54 67.92 -1.80
CA ILE A 165 -68.88 67.46 -2.24
C ILE A 165 -68.76 67.06 -3.71
N GLU A 166 -68.72 65.77 -4.04
CA GLU A 166 -69.90 64.89 -4.16
C GLU A 166 -71.02 65.42 -5.11
N GLN A 167 -70.86 66.60 -5.71
CA GLN A 167 -71.90 67.28 -6.50
C GLN A 167 -71.68 67.20 -8.03
N GLN A 168 -70.66 66.48 -8.49
CA GLN A 168 -70.51 66.08 -9.90
C GLN A 168 -70.15 64.60 -10.09
N LEU A 169 -70.49 63.77 -9.10
CA LEU A 169 -71.07 62.47 -9.47
C LEU A 169 -72.42 62.74 -10.16
N LYS A 170 -72.76 61.93 -11.16
CA LYS A 170 -74.16 61.64 -11.58
C LYS A 170 -74.85 62.55 -12.62
N GLU A 171 -74.12 63.00 -13.64
CA GLU A 171 -74.65 63.43 -14.95
C GLU A 171 -73.48 63.30 -15.97
N ILE A 172 -73.49 62.57 -17.08
CA ILE A 172 -74.54 61.85 -17.82
C ILE A 172 -74.02 60.49 -18.33
N THR A 173 -74.73 59.45 -17.94
CA THR A 173 -74.71 58.07 -18.44
C THR A 173 -75.12 57.97 -19.93
N GLU A 174 -74.74 56.84 -20.56
CA GLU A 174 -75.42 56.21 -21.73
C GLU A 174 -75.36 56.86 -23.13
N SER A 175 -74.73 56.16 -24.09
CA SER A 175 -75.43 55.26 -25.05
C SER A 175 -74.61 54.95 -26.33
N ARG A 176 -74.79 53.75 -26.90
CA ARG A 176 -74.42 53.40 -28.30
C ARG A 176 -75.58 53.77 -29.24
N PRO A 177 -75.35 54.02 -30.54
CA PRO A 177 -75.63 52.96 -31.53
C PRO A 177 -74.73 52.92 -32.79
N LEU A 178 -75.05 51.99 -33.69
CA LEU A 178 -74.43 51.60 -34.97
C LEU A 178 -74.42 52.74 -36.03
N ALA A 179 -73.57 52.70 -37.08
CA ALA A 179 -73.79 51.93 -38.33
C ALA A 179 -72.89 52.34 -39.56
N TYR A 180 -72.96 51.52 -40.63
CA TYR A 180 -72.61 51.75 -42.06
C TYR A 180 -71.15 51.79 -42.61
N LEU A 181 -70.84 50.72 -43.37
CA LEU A 181 -69.99 50.64 -44.60
C LEU A 181 -70.74 51.29 -45.82
N PRO A 182 -70.32 51.20 -47.11
CA PRO A 182 -69.04 50.82 -47.77
C PRO A 182 -68.55 51.91 -48.79
N LYS A 183 -67.43 51.78 -49.52
CA LYS A 183 -67.22 51.18 -50.88
C LYS A 183 -65.95 51.83 -51.47
N ASN A 184 -65.06 51.27 -52.30
CA ASN A 184 -64.71 49.94 -52.85
C ASN A 184 -63.15 49.97 -52.98
N GLY A 185 -62.33 48.90 -52.97
CA GLY A 185 -62.48 47.53 -53.49
C GLY A 185 -61.82 47.42 -54.88
N TRP A 186 -61.04 46.41 -55.28
CA TRP A 186 -60.80 45.02 -54.81
C TRP A 186 -59.30 44.64 -55.03
N ALA A 187 -58.60 43.90 -54.14
CA ALA A 187 -58.55 42.42 -53.99
C ALA A 187 -57.83 41.70 -55.18
N ILE A 188 -57.00 40.64 -55.11
CA ILE A 188 -56.75 39.41 -54.30
C ILE A 188 -55.23 39.05 -54.49
N GLY A 189 -54.49 38.22 -53.74
CA GLY A 189 -54.74 37.40 -52.55
C GLY A 189 -54.12 35.98 -52.64
N ALA A 190 -53.34 35.58 -51.61
CA ALA A 190 -53.00 34.19 -51.20
C ALA A 190 -52.15 33.26 -52.12
N ILE A 191 -51.86 32.07 -51.58
CA ILE A 191 -51.13 30.89 -52.11
C ILE A 191 -49.59 31.00 -51.92
N ILE A 192 -48.96 30.45 -50.86
CA ILE A 192 -48.85 29.06 -50.32
C ILE A 192 -47.74 28.23 -50.99
N GLY A 193 -46.79 27.76 -50.15
CA GLY A 193 -46.26 26.38 -50.22
C GLY A 193 -44.83 26.18 -50.73
N LEU A 194 -44.06 25.40 -49.96
CA LEU A 194 -43.30 24.18 -50.37
C LEU A 194 -42.60 24.17 -51.76
N THR A 195 -41.35 23.72 -51.96
CA THR A 195 -40.61 22.63 -51.27
C THR A 195 -39.12 22.55 -51.69
N LEU A 196 -38.25 22.13 -50.76
CA LEU A 196 -37.15 21.13 -50.84
C LEU A 196 -36.19 20.94 -52.08
N PHE A 197 -34.90 20.88 -51.72
CA PHE A 197 -33.84 19.89 -52.10
C PHE A 197 -33.02 19.92 -53.43
N VAL A 198 -31.69 20.04 -53.24
CA VAL A 198 -30.54 19.24 -53.75
C VAL A 198 -30.23 19.16 -55.26
N PHE A 199 -28.99 19.55 -55.61
CA PHE A 199 -27.90 18.83 -56.34
C PHE A 199 -26.72 19.83 -56.48
N GLY A 200 -25.42 19.51 -56.55
CA GLY A 200 -24.68 18.24 -56.55
C GLY A 200 -23.63 18.21 -57.68
N SER A 201 -22.35 17.93 -57.37
CA SER A 201 -21.17 17.90 -58.28
C SER A 201 -20.68 19.27 -58.85
N GLY A 202 -19.41 19.46 -59.26
CA GLY A 202 -18.23 18.58 -59.17
C GLY A 202 -17.08 18.97 -60.13
N LEU A 203 -16.00 19.56 -59.58
CA LEU A 203 -14.60 19.62 -60.05
C LEU A 203 -14.24 19.62 -61.56
N LEU A 204 -13.75 20.78 -62.03
CA LEU A 204 -12.68 21.05 -63.02
C LEU A 204 -12.27 22.54 -62.83
N TRP A 205 -11.03 23.04 -63.03
CA TRP A 205 -9.73 22.44 -63.35
C TRP A 205 -8.57 23.34 -62.85
N PHE A 206 -7.42 22.78 -62.49
CA PHE A 206 -6.09 23.40 -62.22
C PHE A 206 -5.03 22.29 -62.45
N PRO A 207 -3.71 22.54 -62.70
CA PRO A 207 -2.99 23.83 -62.71
C PRO A 207 -2.01 24.04 -63.90
N ILE A 208 -1.43 25.24 -64.04
CA ILE A 208 -0.03 25.42 -64.53
C ILE A 208 0.73 26.43 -63.65
N VAL A 209 1.82 25.93 -63.06
CA VAL A 209 3.01 26.58 -62.45
C VAL A 209 3.27 28.02 -62.95
N PHE A 210 3.30 29.06 -62.12
CA PHE A 210 4.37 29.41 -61.14
C PHE A 210 5.78 29.67 -61.74
N VAL A 211 5.89 30.33 -62.89
CA VAL A 211 7.06 31.17 -63.28
C VAL A 211 6.47 32.30 -64.14
N SER A 212 6.52 33.60 -63.81
CA SER A 212 7.64 34.36 -63.26
C SER A 212 7.16 35.67 -62.60
N ARG A 213 7.68 35.96 -61.41
CA ARG A 213 8.64 37.06 -61.21
C ARG A 213 8.19 38.48 -61.71
N TRP A 214 7.97 39.39 -60.74
CA TRP A 214 8.88 40.56 -60.54
C TRP A 214 8.64 41.90 -61.25
N LEU A 215 7.51 42.17 -61.92
CA LEU A 215 7.26 43.49 -62.57
C LEU A 215 5.94 44.20 -62.21
N TRP A 216 5.48 44.11 -60.96
CA TRP A 216 4.51 45.10 -60.43
C TRP A 216 4.77 45.59 -59.00
N VAL A 217 5.89 45.19 -58.39
CA VAL A 217 6.38 45.69 -57.08
C VAL A 217 7.21 46.99 -57.26
N GLN A 218 7.01 47.72 -58.37
CA GLN A 218 7.78 48.92 -58.74
C GLN A 218 6.94 50.21 -58.84
N GLU A 219 5.60 50.17 -58.75
CA GLU A 219 4.77 51.36 -59.04
C GLU A 219 3.98 51.94 -57.85
N ILE A 220 3.84 51.18 -56.75
CA ILE A 220 3.10 51.62 -55.54
C ILE A 220 4.03 52.26 -54.48
N GLY A 221 5.34 51.95 -54.50
CA GLY A 221 6.31 52.45 -53.50
C GLY A 221 6.69 53.93 -53.60
N ASP A 222 6.55 54.55 -54.78
CA ASP A 222 7.09 55.90 -55.02
C ASP A 222 6.02 57.02 -54.99
N LYS A 223 4.73 56.67 -54.96
CA LYS A 223 3.66 57.61 -54.58
C LYS A 223 3.50 57.76 -53.07
N TYR A 224 3.84 56.73 -52.27
CA TYR A 224 3.69 56.76 -50.81
C TYR A 224 4.82 57.52 -50.09
N ARG A 225 6.01 57.64 -50.69
CA ARG A 225 7.17 58.34 -50.09
C ARG A 225 7.27 59.84 -50.36
N ARG A 226 6.40 60.39 -51.21
CA ARG A 226 6.38 61.84 -51.55
C ARG A 226 5.37 62.66 -50.74
N LEU A 227 4.37 62.01 -50.12
CA LEU A 227 3.30 62.66 -49.35
C LEU A 227 3.53 62.67 -47.82
N LEU A 228 4.71 62.23 -47.38
CA LEU A 228 5.03 62.00 -45.95
C LEU A 228 6.37 62.67 -45.52
N ARG A 229 6.81 63.70 -46.26
CA ARG A 229 8.04 64.47 -45.96
C ARG A 229 7.95 65.99 -46.16
N GLU A 230 6.76 66.54 -46.43
CA GLU A 230 6.56 68.00 -46.59
C GLU A 230 5.48 68.58 -45.65
N SER A 231 4.98 67.81 -44.68
CA SER A 231 3.90 68.21 -43.77
C SER A 231 4.34 68.76 -42.40
N GLU A 232 5.65 68.96 -42.19
CA GLU A 232 6.19 69.57 -40.96
C GLU A 232 7.34 70.53 -41.32
N THR A 233 7.13 71.86 -41.23
CA THR A 233 8.10 72.88 -40.73
C THR A 233 7.74 74.36 -40.99
N LEU A 234 6.81 74.72 -41.88
CA LEU A 234 6.60 76.13 -42.28
C LEU A 234 5.26 76.71 -41.82
N TRP A 235 5.29 77.36 -40.64
CA TRP A 235 4.12 78.02 -40.01
C TRP A 235 4.30 79.51 -39.60
N PRO A 236 5.37 80.21 -39.99
CA PRO A 236 5.35 81.68 -40.04
C PRO A 236 5.80 82.30 -41.39
N ASP A 237 5.37 83.54 -41.64
CA ASP A 237 5.80 84.50 -42.69
C ASP A 237 5.14 84.45 -44.10
N LEU A 238 3.84 84.82 -44.21
CA LEU A 238 3.30 85.27 -45.52
C LEU A 238 2.21 86.37 -45.47
N GLU A 239 2.34 87.31 -44.53
CA GLU A 239 1.50 88.52 -44.38
C GLU A 239 1.72 89.59 -45.49
N GLY A 240 2.27 89.19 -46.66
CA GLY A 240 2.63 90.06 -47.78
C GLY A 240 1.74 89.96 -49.02
N ALA A 241 0.80 89.00 -49.07
CA ALA A 241 0.01 88.70 -50.27
C ALA A 241 -1.29 89.52 -50.41
N GLU A 242 -1.64 90.35 -49.43
CA GLU A 242 -2.89 91.12 -49.38
C GLU A 242 -3.05 92.12 -50.55
N ARG A 243 -1.95 92.58 -51.16
CA ARG A 243 -1.95 93.68 -52.13
C ARG A 243 -2.35 93.34 -53.58
N ARG A 244 -2.52 92.07 -53.95
CA ARG A 244 -2.78 91.68 -55.37
C ARG A 244 -4.20 91.23 -55.72
N ALA A 245 -5.11 91.14 -54.74
CA ALA A 245 -6.53 90.90 -55.00
C ALA A 245 -7.38 92.20 -55.09
N ALA A 246 -6.81 93.36 -54.77
CA ALA A 246 -7.53 94.61 -54.53
C ALA A 246 -7.88 95.46 -55.79
N GLU A 247 -7.58 94.98 -57.01
CA GLU A 247 -7.74 95.77 -58.25
C GLU A 247 -8.83 95.26 -59.21
N SER A 248 -9.21 93.97 -59.19
CA SER A 248 -10.24 93.45 -60.11
C SER A 248 -11.68 93.79 -59.68
N MET A 249 -11.93 93.99 -58.38
CA MET A 249 -13.26 94.20 -57.82
C MET A 249 -13.80 95.64 -57.98
N ARG A 250 -12.97 96.61 -58.35
CA ARG A 250 -13.32 98.05 -58.35
C ARG A 250 -14.10 98.52 -59.59
N SER A 251 -14.25 97.70 -60.63
CA SER A 251 -14.85 98.11 -61.91
C SER A 251 -16.35 97.80 -62.05
N LYS A 252 -16.94 96.97 -61.18
CA LYS A 252 -18.35 96.55 -61.28
C LYS A 252 -19.32 97.22 -60.29
N ILE A 253 -18.79 98.01 -59.35
CA ILE A 253 -19.57 98.63 -58.25
C ILE A 253 -20.15 100.02 -58.62
N ARG A 254 -19.76 100.62 -59.75
CA ARG A 254 -20.15 102.02 -60.12
C ARG A 254 -21.35 102.18 -61.07
N ALA A 255 -22.09 101.12 -61.39
CA ALA A 255 -23.11 101.16 -62.45
C ALA A 255 -24.56 100.89 -62.00
N ALA A 256 -24.83 100.66 -60.70
CA ALA A 256 -26.16 100.24 -60.23
C ALA A 256 -26.53 100.73 -58.81
N GLU A 257 -25.93 101.82 -58.30
CA GLU A 257 -26.20 102.30 -56.93
C GLU A 257 -27.24 103.44 -56.82
N GLU A 258 -27.56 104.15 -57.90
CA GLU A 258 -28.10 105.53 -57.77
C GLU A 258 -29.60 105.73 -58.05
N GLU A 259 -30.41 104.67 -58.23
CA GLU A 259 -31.85 104.79 -58.53
C GLU A 259 -32.80 104.04 -57.55
N ALA A 260 -32.27 103.36 -56.52
CA ALA A 260 -33.09 102.65 -55.51
C ALA A 260 -32.68 102.96 -54.04
N ARG A 261 -31.88 104.02 -53.82
CA ARG A 261 -31.08 104.22 -52.60
C ARG A 261 -31.83 104.74 -51.36
N VAL A 262 -33.08 105.19 -51.48
CA VAL A 262 -33.78 105.97 -50.42
C VAL A 262 -34.98 105.24 -49.78
N ALA A 263 -35.56 104.21 -50.41
CA ALA A 263 -36.74 103.51 -49.86
C ALA A 263 -36.43 102.13 -49.21
N ILE A 264 -35.22 101.59 -49.40
CA ILE A 264 -34.86 100.22 -48.97
C ILE A 264 -34.02 100.20 -47.67
N ALA A 265 -33.34 101.30 -47.35
CA ALA A 265 -32.36 101.36 -46.26
C ALA A 265 -32.93 101.13 -44.85
N GLU A 266 -34.15 101.62 -44.54
CA GLU A 266 -34.74 101.46 -43.21
C GLU A 266 -35.31 100.05 -42.94
N ALA A 267 -35.58 99.27 -43.99
CA ALA A 267 -36.10 97.91 -43.87
C ALA A 267 -35.00 96.85 -43.70
N ASP A 268 -33.85 97.03 -44.36
CA ASP A 268 -32.79 96.02 -44.39
C ASP A 268 -31.94 95.98 -43.10
N GLU A 269 -31.79 97.11 -42.39
CA GLU A 269 -31.04 97.16 -41.13
C GLU A 269 -31.75 96.39 -40.00
N ARG A 270 -33.09 96.52 -39.89
CA ARG A 270 -33.89 95.71 -38.95
C ARG A 270 -33.87 94.22 -39.31
N ARG A 271 -33.78 93.88 -40.59
CA ARG A 271 -33.66 92.50 -41.09
C ARG A 271 -32.32 91.88 -40.69
N ARG A 272 -31.20 92.60 -40.86
CA ARG A 272 -29.85 92.11 -40.51
C ARG A 272 -29.69 91.81 -39.03
N VAL A 273 -30.15 92.70 -38.14
CA VAL A 273 -30.04 92.51 -36.69
C VAL A 273 -30.87 91.32 -36.20
N LEU A 274 -32.09 91.13 -36.71
CA LEU A 274 -32.94 90.00 -36.34
C LEU A 274 -32.43 88.65 -36.87
N VAL A 275 -31.97 88.58 -38.12
CA VAL A 275 -31.42 87.34 -38.69
C VAL A 275 -30.11 86.95 -38.01
N ALA A 276 -29.18 87.89 -37.79
CA ALA A 276 -27.94 87.60 -37.07
C ALA A 276 -28.19 87.16 -35.62
N SER A 277 -29.15 87.79 -34.92
CA SER A 277 -29.54 87.37 -33.56
C SER A 277 -30.15 85.97 -33.52
N ALA A 278 -30.93 85.58 -34.54
CA ALA A 278 -31.51 84.26 -34.64
C ALA A 278 -30.46 83.19 -34.99
N GLU A 279 -29.63 83.42 -36.02
CA GLU A 279 -28.56 82.50 -36.41
C GLU A 279 -27.58 82.26 -35.27
N GLN A 280 -27.17 83.30 -34.54
CA GLN A 280 -26.22 83.15 -33.44
C GLN A 280 -26.82 82.43 -32.22
N LYS A 281 -28.12 82.61 -31.91
CA LYS A 281 -28.80 81.85 -30.84
C LYS A 281 -28.98 80.37 -31.21
N ILE A 282 -29.38 80.08 -32.44
CA ILE A 282 -29.58 78.70 -32.92
C ILE A 282 -28.25 77.95 -33.00
N LEU A 283 -27.18 78.58 -33.51
CA LEU A 283 -25.86 77.95 -33.60
C LEU A 283 -25.27 77.65 -32.21
N VAL A 284 -25.51 78.52 -31.22
CA VAL A 284 -25.10 78.30 -29.83
C VAL A 284 -25.93 77.20 -29.18
N SER A 285 -27.25 77.13 -29.38
CA SER A 285 -28.08 76.04 -28.83
C SER A 285 -27.74 74.69 -29.45
N ALA A 286 -27.51 74.64 -30.76
CA ALA A 286 -27.11 73.41 -31.47
C ALA A 286 -25.73 72.92 -30.98
N ARG A 287 -24.75 73.81 -30.82
CA ARG A 287 -23.44 73.46 -30.24
C ARG A 287 -23.52 73.02 -28.77
N ALA A 288 -24.37 73.66 -27.96
CA ALA A 288 -24.59 73.26 -26.57
C ALA A 288 -25.26 71.88 -26.46
N THR A 289 -26.25 71.60 -27.31
CA THR A 289 -26.94 70.30 -27.36
C THR A 289 -25.99 69.19 -27.85
N HIS A 290 -25.20 69.46 -28.89
CA HIS A 290 -24.18 68.53 -29.40
C HIS A 290 -23.06 68.26 -28.38
N ALA A 291 -22.59 69.30 -27.67
CA ALA A 291 -21.62 69.14 -26.58
C ALA A 291 -22.21 68.35 -25.40
N GLY A 292 -23.49 68.53 -25.07
CA GLY A 292 -24.21 67.74 -24.08
C GLY A 292 -24.30 66.27 -24.47
N LEU A 293 -24.73 65.96 -25.70
CA LEU A 293 -24.81 64.58 -26.21
C LEU A 293 -23.45 63.87 -26.25
N LEU A 294 -22.38 64.58 -26.65
CA LEU A 294 -21.01 64.07 -26.60
C LEU A 294 -20.50 63.86 -25.16
N ALA A 295 -20.86 64.74 -24.23
CA ALA A 295 -20.51 64.58 -22.83
C ALA A 295 -21.24 63.39 -22.18
N ASP A 296 -22.54 63.22 -22.47
CA ASP A 296 -23.35 62.09 -22.02
C ASP A 296 -22.83 60.76 -22.58
N GLU A 297 -22.54 60.66 -23.88
CA GLU A 297 -22.00 59.42 -24.45
C GLU A 297 -20.55 59.14 -24.03
N LYS A 298 -19.73 60.17 -23.81
CA LYS A 298 -18.41 59.99 -23.19
C LYS A 298 -18.54 59.50 -21.74
N THR A 299 -19.55 59.95 -21.01
CA THR A 299 -19.85 59.52 -19.64
C THR A 299 -20.36 58.07 -19.62
N ARG A 300 -21.26 57.69 -20.52
CA ARG A 300 -21.72 56.30 -20.72
C ARG A 300 -20.57 55.36 -21.11
N PHE A 301 -19.73 55.74 -22.07
CA PHE A 301 -18.56 54.97 -22.45
C PHE A 301 -17.59 54.79 -21.28
N THR A 302 -17.36 55.83 -20.49
CA THR A 302 -16.46 55.77 -19.32
C THR A 302 -17.07 54.90 -18.22
N ALA A 303 -18.38 54.97 -18.00
CA ALA A 303 -19.10 54.13 -17.05
C ALA A 303 -19.09 52.64 -17.44
N GLU A 304 -19.31 52.31 -18.72
CA GLU A 304 -19.22 50.94 -19.22
C GLU A 304 -17.79 50.41 -19.22
N HIS A 305 -16.78 51.22 -19.57
CA HIS A 305 -15.38 50.83 -19.47
C HIS A 305 -14.98 50.51 -18.02
N LEU A 306 -15.36 51.36 -17.06
CA LEU A 306 -15.19 51.11 -15.62
C LEU A 306 -16.00 49.90 -15.11
N ARG A 307 -17.14 49.58 -15.72
CA ARG A 307 -17.94 48.39 -15.39
C ARG A 307 -17.20 47.13 -15.82
N ILE A 308 -16.73 47.11 -17.07
CA ILE A 308 -15.94 46.03 -17.67
C ILE A 308 -14.63 45.83 -16.90
N GLU A 309 -13.90 46.89 -16.56
CA GLU A 309 -12.66 46.83 -15.77
C GLU A 309 -12.90 46.18 -14.39
N ARG A 310 -14.02 46.49 -13.71
CA ARG A 310 -14.40 45.82 -12.45
C ARG A 310 -14.76 44.35 -12.65
N GLU A 311 -15.50 44.02 -13.72
CA GLU A 311 -15.85 42.63 -14.05
C GLU A 311 -14.57 41.79 -14.30
N PHE A 312 -13.60 42.30 -15.06
CA PHE A 312 -12.30 41.66 -15.25
C PHE A 312 -11.48 41.55 -13.96
N SER A 313 -11.45 42.60 -13.13
CA SER A 313 -10.70 42.59 -11.86
C SER A 313 -11.21 41.51 -10.90
N VAL A 314 -12.53 41.31 -10.83
CA VAL A 314 -13.15 40.20 -10.08
C VAL A 314 -12.76 38.84 -10.66
N ILE A 315 -12.82 38.65 -11.97
CA ILE A 315 -12.45 37.39 -12.64
C ILE A 315 -10.96 37.06 -12.42
N ALA A 316 -10.07 38.05 -12.58
CA ALA A 316 -8.64 37.88 -12.37
C ALA A 316 -8.33 37.54 -10.90
N THR A 317 -9.04 38.14 -9.94
CA THR A 317 -8.86 37.87 -8.49
C THR A 317 -9.36 36.47 -8.11
N ASP A 318 -10.53 36.05 -8.60
CA ASP A 318 -11.04 34.68 -8.40
C ASP A 318 -10.08 33.64 -9.01
N LEU A 319 -9.55 33.92 -10.20
CA LEU A 319 -8.58 33.03 -10.85
C LEU A 319 -7.26 32.92 -10.06
N HIS A 320 -6.68 34.04 -9.61
CA HIS A 320 -5.52 34.00 -8.71
C HIS A 320 -5.80 33.19 -7.44
N GLY A 321 -7.00 33.35 -6.85
CA GLY A 321 -7.44 32.55 -5.70
C GLY A 321 -7.46 31.05 -5.98
N ARG A 322 -8.00 30.63 -7.14
CA ARG A 322 -8.05 29.22 -7.56
C ARG A 322 -6.68 28.64 -7.89
N VAL A 323 -5.80 29.43 -8.51
CA VAL A 323 -4.41 29.03 -8.79
C VAL A 323 -3.67 28.79 -7.48
N ASN A 324 -3.75 29.72 -6.53
CA ASN A 324 -3.13 29.55 -5.21
C ASN A 324 -3.70 28.33 -4.46
N ALA A 325 -5.02 28.13 -4.50
CA ALA A 325 -5.64 26.94 -3.91
C ALA A 325 -5.15 25.62 -4.55
N LEU A 326 -4.85 25.61 -5.85
CA LEU A 326 -4.24 24.44 -6.52
C LEU A 326 -2.80 24.18 -6.02
N TRP A 327 -2.00 25.23 -5.85
CA TRP A 327 -0.66 25.13 -5.27
C TRP A 327 -0.69 24.56 -3.85
N ASP A 328 -1.60 25.06 -3.00
CA ASP A 328 -1.76 24.60 -1.60
C ASP A 328 -2.29 23.16 -1.51
N ALA A 329 -3.34 22.82 -2.29
CA ALA A 329 -3.95 21.49 -2.28
C ALA A 329 -2.98 20.39 -2.73
N SER A 330 -2.03 20.72 -3.61
CA SER A 330 -1.09 19.77 -4.19
C SER A 330 0.09 19.41 -3.28
N LYS A 331 0.30 20.12 -2.16
CA LYS A 331 1.38 19.88 -1.18
C LYS A 331 2.74 19.59 -1.87
N TYR A 332 3.45 18.55 -1.41
CA TYR A 332 4.76 18.08 -1.89
C TYR A 332 4.84 17.76 -3.40
N ALA A 333 3.71 17.53 -4.08
CA ALA A 333 3.70 17.37 -5.53
C ALA A 333 4.00 18.70 -6.26
N ALA A 334 3.60 19.84 -5.67
CA ALA A 334 3.78 21.18 -6.24
C ALA A 334 4.88 22.01 -5.57
N THR A 335 5.16 21.82 -4.28
CA THR A 335 6.05 22.74 -3.52
C THR A 335 7.45 22.86 -4.15
N GLU A 336 8.02 24.06 -4.12
CA GLU A 336 9.45 24.29 -4.38
C GLU A 336 10.37 23.53 -3.42
N TRP A 337 11.56 23.19 -3.90
CA TRP A 337 12.56 22.40 -3.15
C TRP A 337 13.28 23.14 -2.02
N ASP A 338 13.18 24.48 -1.98
CA ASP A 338 13.73 25.35 -0.95
C ASP A 338 12.73 25.65 0.19
N SER A 339 11.49 25.18 0.07
CA SER A 339 10.45 25.41 1.08
C SER A 339 10.68 24.62 2.37
N ALA A 340 10.50 25.28 3.52
CA ALA A 340 10.64 24.68 4.85
C ALA A 340 9.69 23.49 5.11
N ILE A 341 8.60 23.33 4.36
CA ILE A 341 7.69 22.17 4.50
C ILE A 341 8.39 20.83 4.24
N TRP A 342 9.49 20.83 3.48
CA TRP A 342 10.32 19.64 3.25
C TRP A 342 11.10 19.21 4.50
N GLU A 343 11.37 20.10 5.46
CA GLU A 343 12.02 19.75 6.74
C GLU A 343 11.13 18.86 7.61
N THR A 344 9.82 19.07 7.53
CA THR A 344 8.79 18.27 8.20
C THR A 344 8.19 17.17 7.30
N TRP A 345 8.73 16.94 6.10
CA TRP A 345 8.26 15.89 5.21
C TRP A 345 8.44 14.51 5.85
N ALA A 346 7.38 13.71 5.78
CA ALA A 346 7.36 12.29 6.09
C ALA A 346 6.59 11.56 4.97
N PRO A 347 6.89 10.27 4.69
CA PRO A 347 6.19 9.54 3.65
C PRO A 347 4.69 9.39 3.95
N ASP A 348 3.84 9.78 2.99
CA ASP A 348 2.38 9.67 3.08
C ASP A 348 1.91 8.28 2.58
N PRO A 349 1.03 7.56 3.32
CA PRO A 349 0.45 6.30 2.85
C PRO A 349 -0.65 6.44 1.79
N SER A 350 -1.05 7.65 1.40
CA SER A 350 -2.09 7.91 0.39
C SER A 350 -1.71 7.38 -1.01
N PRO A 351 -2.62 6.72 -1.74
CA PRO A 351 -2.32 6.05 -3.01
C PRO A 351 -2.33 6.95 -4.26
N GLU A 352 -2.48 8.27 -4.13
CA GLU A 352 -2.60 9.21 -5.25
C GLU A 352 -1.35 10.06 -5.43
N PHE A 353 -0.68 9.96 -6.59
CA PHE A 353 0.52 10.72 -6.89
C PHE A 353 0.49 11.32 -8.30
N ALA A 354 0.83 12.61 -8.36
CA ALA A 354 1.23 13.34 -9.56
C ALA A 354 2.60 13.97 -9.31
N ALA A 355 3.36 14.30 -10.36
CA ALA A 355 4.63 15.00 -10.22
C ALA A 355 4.65 16.25 -11.09
N ARG A 356 5.11 17.37 -10.51
CA ARG A 356 5.44 18.58 -11.26
C ARG A 356 6.70 18.35 -12.10
N ILE A 357 6.65 18.65 -13.39
CA ILE A 357 7.80 18.70 -14.32
C ILE A 357 8.42 20.10 -14.43
N GLY A 358 7.65 21.13 -14.08
CA GLY A 358 8.04 22.53 -14.20
C GLY A 358 6.88 23.48 -13.93
N LYS A 359 7.03 24.72 -14.42
CA LYS A 359 6.06 25.81 -14.32
C LYS A 359 5.65 26.25 -15.72
N LEU A 360 4.35 26.33 -15.96
CA LEU A 360 3.79 26.90 -17.17
C LEU A 360 3.52 28.38 -16.94
N GLU A 361 4.16 29.24 -17.73
CA GLU A 361 3.93 30.69 -17.67
C GLU A 361 2.89 31.09 -18.72
N ILE A 362 1.74 31.57 -18.24
CA ILE A 362 0.62 32.07 -19.05
C ILE A 362 0.61 33.59 -18.92
N ARG A 363 0.66 34.29 -20.06
CA ARG A 363 0.64 35.75 -20.11
C ARG A 363 0.06 36.22 -21.44
N ASP A 364 -0.93 37.11 -21.40
CA ASP A 364 -1.48 37.79 -22.59
C ASP A 364 -1.07 39.27 -22.58
N ASP A 365 -0.04 39.61 -23.36
CA ASP A 365 0.46 40.98 -23.49
C ASP A 365 -0.57 41.95 -24.11
N ASN A 366 -1.57 41.47 -24.86
CA ASN A 366 -2.60 42.35 -25.45
C ASN A 366 -3.61 42.79 -24.38
N LEU A 367 -4.08 41.86 -23.54
CA LEU A 367 -4.96 42.18 -22.41
C LEU A 367 -4.23 43.04 -21.37
N GLN A 368 -2.97 42.70 -21.06
CA GLN A 368 -2.14 43.49 -20.14
C GLN A 368 -1.91 44.92 -20.63
N THR A 369 -1.81 45.13 -21.94
CA THR A 369 -1.68 46.48 -22.53
C THR A 369 -3.00 47.27 -22.52
N GLN A 370 -4.14 46.59 -22.65
CA GLN A 370 -5.47 47.23 -22.64
C GLN A 370 -5.96 47.59 -21.23
N PHE A 371 -5.60 46.79 -20.23
CA PHE A 371 -6.00 46.97 -18.83
C PHE A 371 -4.78 46.94 -17.90
N PRO A 372 -3.89 47.96 -17.94
CA PRO A 372 -2.60 47.94 -17.26
C PRO A 372 -2.65 47.94 -15.72
N GLN A 373 -3.83 48.08 -15.12
CA GLN A 373 -4.05 48.01 -13.67
C GLN A 373 -4.47 46.61 -13.16
N ILE A 374 -4.69 45.66 -14.05
CA ILE A 374 -5.10 44.28 -13.73
C ILE A 374 -3.97 43.35 -14.16
N ASP A 375 -3.57 42.41 -13.30
CA ASP A 375 -2.57 41.39 -13.64
C ASP A 375 -3.24 40.19 -14.33
N PHE A 376 -2.77 39.86 -15.54
CA PHE A 376 -3.18 38.69 -16.32
C PHE A 376 -2.04 37.66 -16.48
N GLY A 377 -0.96 37.78 -15.72
CA GLY A 377 0.10 36.79 -15.63
C GLY A 377 -0.24 35.68 -14.63
N PHE A 378 -0.16 34.41 -15.06
CA PHE A 378 -0.41 33.26 -14.19
C PHE A 378 0.73 32.23 -14.32
N ILE A 379 1.15 31.67 -13.18
CA ILE A 379 2.13 30.57 -13.12
C ILE A 379 1.40 29.32 -12.63
N LEU A 380 1.22 28.36 -13.54
CA LEU A 380 0.59 27.07 -13.23
C LEU A 380 1.67 25.99 -12.98
N PRO A 381 1.47 25.07 -12.02
CA PRO A 381 2.31 23.90 -11.88
C PRO A 381 2.03 22.94 -13.04
N ALA A 382 3.05 22.67 -13.87
CA ALA A 382 2.95 21.70 -14.95
C ALA A 382 3.04 20.28 -14.36
N PHE A 383 1.90 19.62 -14.15
CA PHE A 383 1.85 18.25 -13.62
C PHE A 383 1.83 17.21 -14.74
N VAL A 384 2.55 16.11 -14.54
CA VAL A 384 2.33 14.87 -15.32
C VAL A 384 1.42 13.94 -14.51
N PRO A 385 0.17 13.71 -14.95
CA PRO A 385 -0.75 12.80 -14.29
C PRO A 385 -0.43 11.33 -14.64
N PHE A 386 0.21 10.61 -13.72
CA PHE A 386 0.41 9.15 -13.86
C PHE A 386 -0.91 8.35 -13.72
N THR A 387 -2.01 9.02 -13.42
CA THR A 387 -3.38 8.51 -13.35
C THR A 387 -3.99 8.18 -14.72
N GLU A 388 -3.60 8.90 -15.78
CA GLU A 388 -4.10 8.72 -17.16
C GLU A 388 -3.25 7.74 -17.99
N GLY A 389 -2.10 7.34 -17.46
CA GLY A 389 -1.29 6.28 -18.05
C GLY A 389 -0.59 6.64 -19.35
N ARG A 390 -0.05 7.87 -19.48
CA ARG A 390 0.94 8.21 -20.49
C ARG A 390 2.36 8.15 -19.93
N CYS A 391 3.32 7.80 -20.77
CA CYS A 391 4.74 7.87 -20.43
C CYS A 391 5.28 9.30 -20.58
N LEU A 392 6.48 9.59 -20.04
CA LEU A 392 7.11 10.91 -20.16
C LEU A 392 8.31 10.83 -21.10
N LEU A 393 8.31 11.66 -22.16
CA LEU A 393 9.37 11.73 -23.16
C LEU A 393 9.94 13.15 -23.25
N PHE A 394 11.20 13.31 -22.87
CA PHE A 394 11.97 14.53 -23.13
C PHE A 394 12.72 14.38 -24.46
N ASN A 395 12.44 15.25 -25.42
CA ASN A 395 13.19 15.39 -26.67
C ASN A 395 14.14 16.60 -26.56
N SER A 396 15.44 16.34 -26.45
CA SER A 396 16.46 17.39 -26.25
C SER A 396 17.70 17.17 -27.12
N ALA A 397 18.45 18.24 -27.38
CA ALA A 397 19.75 18.20 -28.06
C ALA A 397 20.72 19.23 -27.46
N GLY A 398 22.02 18.96 -27.58
CA GLY A 398 23.07 19.86 -27.10
C GLY A 398 23.02 20.06 -25.59
N GLU A 399 23.28 21.28 -25.13
CA GLU A 399 23.39 21.60 -23.70
C GLU A 399 22.07 21.40 -22.92
N ALA A 400 20.91 21.57 -23.58
CA ALA A 400 19.58 21.38 -23.00
C ALA A 400 19.29 19.93 -22.55
N ILE A 401 20.10 18.94 -22.96
CA ILE A 401 20.02 17.57 -22.43
C ILE A 401 20.26 17.56 -20.91
N ARG A 402 21.15 18.43 -20.41
CA ARG A 402 21.46 18.55 -18.98
C ARG A 402 20.27 19.03 -18.16
N ASP A 403 19.49 19.96 -18.70
CA ASP A 403 18.34 20.54 -17.99
C ASP A 403 17.16 19.57 -17.97
N ALA A 404 16.92 18.88 -19.09
CA ALA A 404 15.95 17.78 -19.14
C ALA A 404 16.33 16.61 -18.21
N ALA A 405 17.63 16.29 -18.05
CA ALA A 405 18.10 15.29 -17.09
C ALA A 405 17.85 15.70 -15.63
N GLN A 406 18.05 16.99 -15.30
CA GLN A 406 17.74 17.54 -13.97
C GLN A 406 16.23 17.54 -13.67
N ALA A 407 15.41 17.93 -14.64
CA ALA A 407 13.96 17.88 -14.54
C ALA A 407 13.44 16.44 -14.34
N MET A 408 13.98 15.48 -15.08
CA MET A 408 13.67 14.05 -14.89
C MET A 408 14.03 13.57 -13.48
N LEU A 409 15.19 13.97 -12.95
CA LEU A 409 15.56 13.63 -11.57
C LEU A 409 14.61 14.29 -10.56
N SER A 410 14.21 15.55 -10.78
CA SER A 410 13.21 16.22 -9.94
C SER A 410 11.88 15.45 -9.92
N VAL A 411 11.37 15.03 -11.08
CA VAL A 411 10.18 14.17 -11.21
C VAL A 411 10.35 12.87 -10.44
N MET A 412 11.49 12.19 -10.56
CA MET A 412 11.76 10.94 -9.82
C MET A 412 11.72 11.14 -8.30
N VAL A 413 12.28 12.24 -7.79
CA VAL A 413 12.26 12.56 -6.36
C VAL A 413 10.83 12.90 -5.90
N ARG A 414 10.04 13.64 -6.70
CA ARG A 414 8.61 13.88 -6.40
C ARG A 414 7.80 12.59 -6.42
N VAL A 415 8.03 11.71 -7.38
CA VAL A 415 7.38 10.38 -7.44
C VAL A 415 7.71 9.57 -6.19
N LEU A 416 8.97 9.49 -5.78
CA LEU A 416 9.35 8.78 -4.55
C LEU A 416 8.74 9.42 -3.30
N ALA A 417 8.74 10.76 -3.21
CA ALA A 417 8.25 11.49 -2.05
C ALA A 417 6.72 11.45 -1.87
N ASN A 418 5.96 11.17 -2.94
CA ASN A 418 4.50 11.11 -2.96
C ASN A 418 3.95 9.69 -3.23
N THR A 419 4.79 8.66 -3.38
CA THR A 419 4.34 7.26 -3.48
C THR A 419 4.49 6.57 -2.13
N PRO A 420 3.50 5.77 -1.68
CA PRO A 420 3.60 5.03 -0.42
C PRO A 420 4.90 4.18 -0.33
N PRO A 421 5.59 4.16 0.82
CA PRO A 421 6.84 3.43 1.01
C PRO A 421 6.78 1.99 0.52
N GLY A 422 7.76 1.60 -0.30
CA GLY A 422 7.84 0.25 -0.87
C GLY A 422 6.89 -0.04 -2.04
N LYS A 423 6.01 0.90 -2.43
CA LYS A 423 5.16 0.77 -3.63
C LYS A 423 5.78 1.35 -4.90
N ALA A 424 6.87 2.12 -4.83
CA ALA A 424 7.67 2.51 -5.99
C ALA A 424 8.86 1.56 -6.20
N ARG A 425 9.07 1.09 -7.43
CA ARG A 425 10.24 0.31 -7.84
C ARG A 425 10.87 0.91 -9.10
N PHE A 426 12.17 1.14 -9.10
CA PHE A 426 12.87 1.78 -10.23
C PHE A 426 13.73 0.79 -11.02
N THR A 427 13.84 1.01 -12.33
CA THR A 427 14.75 0.30 -13.23
C THR A 427 15.46 1.34 -14.07
N PHE A 428 16.79 1.42 -13.96
CA PHE A 428 17.60 2.49 -14.54
C PHE A 428 18.38 1.98 -15.75
N ILE A 429 18.23 2.66 -16.89
CA ILE A 429 19.04 2.48 -18.09
C ILE A 429 19.82 3.78 -18.32
N ASP A 430 21.14 3.70 -18.29
CA ASP A 430 22.05 4.85 -18.46
C ASP A 430 23.29 4.42 -19.25
N PRO A 431 23.22 4.38 -20.59
CA PRO A 431 24.26 3.84 -21.45
C PRO A 431 25.47 4.76 -21.62
N VAL A 432 25.35 6.05 -21.28
CA VAL A 432 26.44 7.05 -21.43
C VAL A 432 26.92 7.56 -20.07
N GLY A 433 26.01 7.93 -19.15
CA GLY A 433 26.35 8.41 -17.81
C GLY A 433 26.80 7.31 -16.85
N LEU A 434 26.66 6.02 -17.22
CA LEU A 434 27.08 4.84 -16.44
C LEU A 434 26.52 4.82 -15.00
N GLY A 435 25.36 5.44 -14.78
CA GLY A 435 24.69 5.53 -13.48
C GLY A 435 24.94 6.82 -12.70
N GLN A 436 25.78 7.73 -13.20
CA GLN A 436 26.02 9.04 -12.54
C GLN A 436 24.73 9.86 -12.40
N ASN A 437 23.83 9.77 -13.38
CA ASN A 437 22.54 10.47 -13.36
C ASN A 437 21.60 10.01 -12.22
N VAL A 438 21.81 8.80 -11.68
CA VAL A 438 20.93 8.15 -10.71
C VAL A 438 21.65 7.72 -9.43
N ALA A 439 22.88 8.21 -9.21
CA ALA A 439 23.72 7.80 -8.08
C ALA A 439 23.03 7.96 -6.72
N ASP A 440 22.31 9.08 -6.51
CA ASP A 440 21.57 9.34 -5.26
C ASP A 440 20.48 8.28 -4.99
N PHE A 441 19.89 7.66 -6.03
CA PHE A 441 18.86 6.62 -5.90
C PHE A 441 19.42 5.22 -5.64
N MET A 442 20.72 4.99 -5.84
CA MET A 442 21.33 3.69 -5.62
C MET A 442 21.26 3.24 -4.16
N HIS A 443 21.20 4.18 -3.22
CA HIS A 443 21.03 3.92 -1.80
C HIS A 443 19.71 3.20 -1.45
N LEU A 444 18.67 3.28 -2.28
CA LEU A 444 17.46 2.44 -2.10
C LEU A 444 17.80 0.95 -2.11
N GLY A 445 18.81 0.53 -2.88
CA GLY A 445 19.26 -0.85 -2.96
C GLY A 445 20.05 -1.33 -1.73
N ASP A 446 20.65 -0.40 -0.98
CA ASP A 446 21.32 -0.68 0.30
C ASP A 446 20.28 -1.08 1.37
N HIS A 447 19.11 -0.43 1.36
CA HIS A 447 17.98 -0.77 2.23
C HIS A 447 17.22 -2.03 1.74
N ASN A 448 16.83 -2.10 0.46
CA ASN A 448 16.17 -3.27 -0.11
C ASN A 448 16.39 -3.40 -1.62
N LYS A 449 16.98 -4.53 -2.05
CA LYS A 449 17.27 -4.87 -3.45
C LYS A 449 16.03 -5.04 -4.35
N ASP A 450 14.83 -5.10 -3.79
CA ASP A 450 13.57 -5.12 -4.56
C ASP A 450 13.11 -3.71 -5.01
N LEU A 451 13.68 -2.63 -4.46
CA LEU A 451 13.31 -1.24 -4.77
C LEU A 451 13.97 -0.73 -6.05
N ILE A 452 15.14 -1.27 -6.41
CA ILE A 452 15.89 -0.92 -7.63
C ILE A 452 16.40 -2.17 -8.33
N SER A 453 16.63 -2.12 -9.64
CA SER A 453 17.17 -3.25 -10.44
C SER A 453 18.65 -3.58 -10.20
N GLY A 454 19.16 -3.43 -8.96
CA GLY A 454 20.54 -3.73 -8.55
C GLY A 454 21.61 -2.73 -9.02
N LYS A 455 21.58 -2.32 -10.29
CA LYS A 455 22.44 -1.27 -10.87
C LYS A 455 21.74 -0.52 -12.00
N ALA A 456 22.34 0.58 -12.45
CA ALA A 456 22.04 1.17 -13.75
C ALA A 456 22.61 0.28 -14.88
N TRP A 457 21.82 0.05 -15.92
CA TRP A 457 22.16 -0.84 -17.03
C TRP A 457 22.61 -0.03 -18.25
N SER A 458 23.79 -0.35 -18.79
CA SER A 458 24.41 0.35 -19.91
C SER A 458 24.66 -0.52 -21.14
N GLU A 459 24.80 -1.84 -20.96
CA GLU A 459 25.13 -2.79 -22.04
C GLU A 459 23.87 -3.28 -22.80
N PRO A 460 23.91 -3.41 -24.14
CA PRO A 460 22.75 -3.79 -24.96
C PRO A 460 22.03 -5.08 -24.51
N GLN A 461 22.79 -6.15 -24.21
CA GLN A 461 22.21 -7.44 -23.80
C GLN A 461 21.46 -7.33 -22.47
N HIS A 462 22.02 -6.59 -21.52
CA HIS A 462 21.40 -6.37 -20.21
C HIS A 462 20.15 -5.48 -20.30
N ILE A 463 20.19 -4.44 -21.16
CA ILE A 463 19.02 -3.60 -21.47
C ILE A 463 17.87 -4.48 -22.00
N GLU A 464 18.14 -5.35 -22.98
CA GLU A 464 17.13 -6.24 -23.56
C GLU A 464 16.55 -7.24 -22.55
N GLN A 465 17.38 -7.76 -21.63
CA GLN A 465 16.93 -8.63 -20.52
C GLN A 465 15.97 -7.91 -19.57
N GLN A 466 16.26 -6.67 -19.16
CA GLN A 466 15.38 -5.91 -18.26
C GLN A 466 14.03 -5.58 -18.92
N LEU A 467 14.02 -5.22 -20.20
CA LEU A 467 12.79 -4.97 -20.96
C LEU A 467 11.98 -6.28 -21.15
N THR A 468 12.66 -7.41 -21.29
CA THR A 468 12.02 -8.74 -21.32
C THR A 468 11.32 -9.05 -19.99
N PHE A 469 12.03 -8.91 -18.87
CA PHE A 469 11.46 -9.10 -17.52
C PHE A 469 10.25 -8.19 -17.24
N LEU A 470 10.30 -6.92 -17.67
CA LEU A 470 9.14 -6.02 -17.54
C LEU A 470 7.95 -6.47 -18.40
N THR A 471 8.20 -7.03 -19.59
CA THR A 471 7.13 -7.58 -20.46
C THR A 471 6.46 -8.78 -19.80
N GLU A 472 7.24 -9.76 -19.32
CA GLU A 472 6.74 -10.96 -18.61
C GLU A 472 5.97 -10.60 -17.33
N HIS A 473 6.41 -9.56 -16.62
CA HIS A 473 5.69 -9.05 -15.46
C HIS A 473 4.33 -8.43 -15.84
N MET A 474 4.26 -7.66 -16.93
CA MET A 474 2.99 -7.11 -17.42
C MET A 474 2.00 -8.21 -17.81
N GLU A 475 2.46 -9.25 -18.51
CA GLU A 475 1.65 -10.45 -18.82
C GLU A 475 1.12 -11.11 -17.55
N THR A 476 1.98 -11.30 -16.55
CA THR A 476 1.59 -11.84 -15.24
C THR A 476 0.52 -10.97 -14.56
N VAL A 477 0.67 -9.64 -14.55
CA VAL A 477 -0.30 -8.70 -13.94
C VAL A 477 -1.65 -8.77 -14.63
N ILE A 478 -1.67 -8.83 -15.98
CA ILE A 478 -2.90 -8.97 -16.77
C ILE A 478 -3.63 -10.28 -16.41
N GLN A 479 -2.91 -11.40 -16.35
CA GLN A 479 -3.47 -12.74 -16.12
C GLN A 479 -3.86 -13.02 -14.66
N THR A 480 -3.18 -12.39 -13.69
CA THR A 480 -3.39 -12.66 -12.25
C THR A 480 -4.23 -11.60 -11.54
N CYS A 481 -3.98 -10.31 -11.83
CA CYS A 481 -4.59 -9.20 -11.11
C CYS A 481 -5.76 -8.59 -11.88
N LEU A 482 -5.61 -8.33 -13.19
CA LEU A 482 -6.63 -7.59 -13.95
C LEU A 482 -7.82 -8.46 -14.37
N ARG A 483 -7.60 -9.64 -14.98
CA ARG A 483 -8.60 -10.69 -15.27
C ARG A 483 -9.94 -10.24 -15.88
N ASN A 484 -9.96 -9.12 -16.60
CA ASN A 484 -11.17 -8.40 -17.07
C ASN A 484 -12.12 -7.90 -15.95
N GLU A 485 -11.70 -7.95 -14.68
CA GLU A 485 -12.42 -7.36 -13.54
C GLU A 485 -11.98 -5.91 -13.30
N PHE A 486 -10.68 -5.62 -13.48
CA PHE A 486 -10.09 -4.31 -13.28
C PHE A 486 -9.56 -3.73 -14.59
N ALA A 487 -9.85 -2.46 -14.86
CA ALA A 487 -9.33 -1.75 -16.03
C ALA A 487 -7.80 -1.55 -15.89
N THR A 488 -7.35 -1.07 -14.73
CA THR A 488 -5.95 -0.79 -14.41
C THR A 488 -5.51 -1.43 -13.07
N ILE A 489 -4.20 -1.57 -12.86
CA ILE A 489 -3.66 -2.04 -11.58
C ILE A 489 -3.93 -1.05 -10.42
N ARG A 490 -4.16 0.23 -10.74
CA ARG A 490 -4.54 1.25 -9.76
C ARG A 490 -5.91 0.96 -9.17
N ASP A 491 -6.87 0.54 -9.99
CA ASP A 491 -8.21 0.15 -9.54
C ASP A 491 -8.15 -1.09 -8.64
N TYR A 492 -7.35 -2.09 -9.05
CA TYR A 492 -7.05 -3.27 -8.22
C TYR A 492 -6.43 -2.87 -6.87
N ASN A 493 -5.42 -2.00 -6.85
CA ASN A 493 -4.75 -1.55 -5.63
C ASN A 493 -5.67 -0.75 -4.69
N ARG A 494 -6.61 0.01 -5.24
CA ARG A 494 -7.61 0.78 -4.48
C ARG A 494 -8.65 -0.12 -3.81
N GLU A 495 -9.06 -1.22 -4.44
CA GLU A 495 -9.97 -2.19 -3.81
C GLU A 495 -9.26 -3.22 -2.93
N ARG A 496 -7.96 -3.46 -3.13
CA ARG A 496 -7.21 -4.59 -2.55
C ARG A 496 -5.93 -4.15 -1.84
N HIS A 497 -6.05 -3.16 -0.96
CA HIS A 497 -4.94 -2.55 -0.21
C HIS A 497 -3.92 -3.56 0.36
N GLU A 498 -4.40 -4.67 0.94
CA GLU A 498 -3.57 -5.69 1.61
C GLU A 498 -2.63 -6.44 0.65
N VAL A 499 -3.01 -6.60 -0.62
CA VAL A 499 -2.22 -7.34 -1.64
C VAL A 499 -1.86 -6.43 -2.83
N ALA A 500 -1.83 -5.11 -2.58
CA ALA A 500 -1.60 -4.09 -3.59
C ALA A 500 -0.21 -4.24 -4.24
N GLN A 501 -0.18 -4.31 -5.57
CA GLN A 501 1.03 -4.45 -6.36
C GLN A 501 1.82 -3.12 -6.43
N PRO A 502 3.16 -3.15 -6.41
CA PRO A 502 3.98 -1.95 -6.53
C PRO A 502 4.00 -1.43 -7.99
N PHE A 503 3.99 -0.11 -8.13
CA PHE A 503 4.25 0.58 -9.39
C PHE A 503 5.73 0.48 -9.77
N ARG A 504 6.00 0.39 -11.08
CA ARG A 504 7.35 0.29 -11.64
C ARG A 504 7.65 1.47 -12.53
N PHE A 505 8.83 2.05 -12.37
CA PHE A 505 9.32 3.20 -13.12
C PHE A 505 10.57 2.80 -13.90
N LEU A 506 10.44 2.69 -15.21
CA LEU A 506 11.55 2.46 -16.14
C LEU A 506 12.12 3.82 -16.58
N VAL A 507 13.32 4.14 -16.13
CA VAL A 507 13.98 5.43 -16.42
C VAL A 507 15.11 5.18 -17.40
N ILE A 508 15.08 5.88 -18.54
CA ILE A 508 16.00 5.72 -19.66
C ILE A 508 16.67 7.05 -19.95
N TYR A 509 17.96 7.16 -19.62
CA TYR A 509 18.83 8.23 -20.09
C TYR A 509 19.41 7.88 -21.46
N ASP A 510 19.81 8.90 -22.23
CA ASP A 510 20.54 8.77 -23.49
C ASP A 510 19.89 7.87 -24.57
N PHE A 511 18.56 7.75 -24.61
CA PHE A 511 17.89 7.06 -25.71
C PHE A 511 18.22 7.76 -27.04
N PRO A 512 18.62 7.06 -28.12
CA PRO A 512 18.53 5.61 -28.34
C PRO A 512 19.84 4.80 -28.18
N VAL A 513 20.86 5.30 -27.47
CA VAL A 513 22.17 4.63 -27.35
C VAL A 513 22.04 3.22 -26.79
N ASN A 514 22.74 2.25 -27.39
CA ASN A 514 22.78 0.84 -27.00
C ASN A 514 21.45 0.05 -27.07
N PHE A 515 20.39 0.59 -27.68
CA PHE A 515 19.15 -0.16 -27.92
C PHE A 515 19.24 -1.06 -29.17
N THR A 516 19.05 -2.36 -28.99
CA THR A 516 18.83 -3.31 -30.09
C THR A 516 17.43 -3.13 -30.70
N GLU A 517 17.20 -3.67 -31.90
CA GLU A 517 15.87 -3.66 -32.51
C GLU A 517 14.82 -4.37 -31.62
N ALA A 518 15.20 -5.51 -31.02
CA ALA A 518 14.33 -6.26 -30.11
C ALA A 518 14.02 -5.47 -28.83
N ALA A 519 15.03 -4.84 -28.21
CA ALA A 519 14.85 -3.93 -27.08
C ALA A 519 13.92 -2.76 -27.44
N ALA A 520 14.10 -2.14 -28.61
CA ALA A 520 13.29 -1.01 -29.05
C ALA A 520 11.82 -1.40 -29.31
N ARG A 521 11.54 -2.58 -29.91
CA ARG A 521 10.17 -3.11 -30.03
C ARG A 521 9.52 -3.39 -28.66
N ARG A 522 10.27 -3.97 -27.71
CA ARG A 522 9.78 -4.20 -26.33
C ARG A 522 9.47 -2.88 -25.61
N LEU A 523 10.32 -1.87 -25.77
CA LEU A 523 10.08 -0.53 -25.22
C LEU A 523 8.75 0.06 -25.71
N VAL A 524 8.42 -0.05 -27.00
CA VAL A 524 7.11 0.40 -27.53
C VAL A 524 5.94 -0.37 -26.89
N SER A 525 6.08 -1.69 -26.67
CA SER A 525 5.05 -2.47 -25.98
C SER A 525 4.85 -2.03 -24.53
N ILE A 526 5.95 -1.75 -23.80
CA ILE A 526 5.92 -1.25 -22.42
C ILE A 526 5.31 0.17 -22.38
N VAL A 527 5.66 1.05 -23.31
CA VAL A 527 5.11 2.41 -23.37
C VAL A 527 3.61 2.39 -23.68
N LYS A 528 3.13 1.52 -24.57
CA LYS A 528 1.70 1.42 -24.94
C LYS A 528 0.83 0.69 -23.91
N ASN A 529 1.33 -0.38 -23.28
CA ASN A 529 0.53 -1.27 -22.42
C ASN A 529 0.93 -1.23 -20.92
N GLY A 530 2.13 -0.75 -20.62
CA GLY A 530 2.70 -0.73 -19.28
C GLY A 530 1.89 0.07 -18.26
N PRO A 531 1.42 1.29 -18.57
CA PRO A 531 0.75 2.11 -17.55
C PRO A 531 -0.53 1.49 -16.99
N ARG A 532 -1.27 0.74 -17.82
CA ARG A 532 -2.42 -0.07 -17.39
C ARG A 532 -2.03 -1.16 -16.36
N CYS A 533 -0.80 -1.67 -16.46
CA CYS A 533 -0.18 -2.64 -15.56
C CYS A 533 0.64 -1.97 -14.42
N GLY A 534 0.66 -0.63 -14.34
CA GLY A 534 1.46 0.13 -13.36
C GLY A 534 2.95 0.23 -13.69
N VAL A 535 3.33 0.01 -14.95
CA VAL A 535 4.68 0.23 -15.46
C VAL A 535 4.73 1.54 -16.25
N TYR A 536 5.37 2.56 -15.68
CA TYR A 536 5.53 3.89 -16.28
C TYR A 536 6.96 4.06 -16.80
N THR A 537 7.14 4.80 -17.90
CA THR A 537 8.50 5.04 -18.45
C THR A 537 8.83 6.53 -18.53
N PHE A 538 10.03 6.90 -18.07
CA PHE A 538 10.62 8.24 -18.27
C PHE A 538 11.79 8.09 -19.26
N ILE A 539 11.76 8.83 -20.36
CA ILE A 539 12.70 8.65 -21.47
C ILE A 539 13.32 10.01 -21.81
N LEU A 540 14.64 10.11 -21.71
CA LEU A 540 15.42 11.24 -22.22
C LEU A 540 15.99 10.84 -23.57
N ARG A 541 15.43 11.42 -24.63
CA ARG A 541 15.87 11.21 -26.00
C ARG A 541 16.79 12.33 -26.44
N ASP A 542 18.00 11.94 -26.85
CA ASP A 542 18.93 12.80 -27.58
C ASP A 542 18.53 12.85 -29.06
N THR A 543 18.01 13.99 -29.51
CA THR A 543 17.58 14.17 -30.90
C THR A 543 18.74 14.35 -31.88
N GLY A 544 19.98 14.50 -31.39
CA GLY A 544 21.20 14.50 -32.20
C GLY A 544 21.67 13.10 -32.60
N LYS A 545 21.11 12.04 -32.01
CA LYS A 545 21.50 10.64 -32.25
C LYS A 545 20.49 9.92 -33.17
N GLY A 546 21.01 9.06 -34.05
CA GLY A 546 20.19 8.26 -34.98
C GLY A 546 19.37 7.18 -34.28
N LEU A 547 18.11 6.99 -34.70
CA LEU A 547 17.23 5.95 -34.17
C LEU A 547 17.67 4.54 -34.59
N PRO A 548 17.31 3.48 -33.84
CA PRO A 548 17.61 2.10 -34.22
C PRO A 548 16.96 1.73 -35.57
N HIS A 549 17.60 0.86 -36.35
CA HIS A 549 17.04 0.38 -37.61
C HIS A 549 15.65 -0.25 -37.41
N GLY A 550 14.70 0.11 -38.26
CA GLY A 550 13.31 -0.38 -38.20
C GLY A 550 12.43 0.27 -37.13
N PHE A 551 12.96 1.20 -36.31
CA PHE A 551 12.19 1.87 -35.26
C PHE A 551 11.39 3.07 -35.79
N THR A 552 10.08 3.07 -35.53
CA THR A 552 9.19 4.19 -35.90
C THR A 552 8.92 5.07 -34.68
N LEU A 553 9.39 6.32 -34.71
CA LEU A 553 9.25 7.25 -33.58
C LEU A 553 7.79 7.55 -33.21
N SER A 554 6.87 7.59 -34.17
CA SER A 554 5.47 7.93 -33.91
C SER A 554 4.78 6.94 -32.97
N ASP A 555 5.21 5.68 -32.92
CA ASP A 555 4.67 4.68 -31.99
C ASP A 555 5.01 4.98 -30.52
N LEU A 556 6.12 5.71 -30.28
CA LEU A 556 6.53 6.20 -28.97
C LEU A 556 5.82 7.51 -28.64
N GLU A 557 5.82 8.45 -29.59
CA GLU A 557 5.25 9.79 -29.43
C GLU A 557 3.72 9.77 -29.25
N GLN A 558 2.99 8.82 -29.84
CA GLN A 558 1.53 8.68 -29.65
C GLN A 558 1.11 8.24 -28.24
N ALA A 559 2.01 7.66 -27.45
CA ALA A 559 1.71 7.07 -26.14
C ALA A 559 2.46 7.77 -24.97
N ALA A 560 3.10 8.91 -25.26
CA ALA A 560 3.84 9.68 -24.27
C ALA A 560 3.41 11.16 -24.26
N THR A 561 3.48 11.78 -23.09
CA THR A 561 3.53 13.24 -22.92
C THR A 561 4.91 13.71 -23.34
N ILE A 562 4.97 14.62 -24.33
CA ILE A 562 6.22 15.03 -24.98
C ILE A 562 6.61 16.43 -24.52
N ILE A 563 7.78 16.53 -23.91
CA ILE A 563 8.45 17.79 -23.58
C ILE A 563 9.60 17.97 -24.56
N ALA A 564 9.60 19.05 -25.34
CA ALA A 564 10.58 19.25 -26.41
C ALA A 564 11.35 20.57 -26.23
N PHE A 565 12.66 20.54 -26.46
CA PHE A 565 13.45 21.77 -26.54
C PHE A 565 13.32 22.39 -27.94
N ARG A 566 12.92 23.67 -28.05
CA ARG A 566 12.82 24.39 -29.33
C ARG A 566 13.89 25.48 -29.44
N SER A 567 14.96 25.20 -30.20
CA SER A 567 16.10 26.12 -30.42
C SER A 567 15.74 27.49 -31.03
N GLN A 568 14.52 27.69 -31.53
CA GLN A 568 14.03 28.99 -32.01
C GLN A 568 13.41 29.88 -30.93
N LYS A 569 12.92 29.30 -29.83
CA LYS A 569 12.35 30.00 -28.66
C LYS A 569 13.29 30.02 -27.45
N ASP A 570 14.41 29.28 -27.52
CA ASP A 570 15.38 29.06 -26.44
C ASP A 570 14.73 28.60 -25.12
N GLY A 571 13.88 27.57 -25.22
CA GLY A 571 13.11 27.05 -24.10
C GLY A 571 12.44 25.71 -24.41
N PHE A 572 11.84 25.14 -23.37
CA PHE A 572 11.05 23.91 -23.48
C PHE A 572 9.59 24.22 -23.77
N GLU A 573 8.98 23.41 -24.63
CA GLU A 573 7.54 23.42 -24.91
C GLU A 573 6.91 22.10 -24.43
N TRP A 574 5.70 22.19 -23.89
CA TRP A 574 4.83 21.04 -23.77
C TRP A 574 4.17 20.84 -25.14
N ARG A 575 4.51 19.75 -25.85
CA ARG A 575 3.95 19.47 -27.17
C ARG A 575 2.57 18.82 -27.03
N ASP A 576 1.58 19.65 -26.75
CA ASP A 576 0.15 19.33 -26.78
C ASP A 576 -0.62 20.50 -27.42
N LYS A 577 -1.77 20.24 -28.03
CA LYS A 577 -2.54 21.25 -28.79
C LYS A 577 -3.09 22.38 -27.92
N ASP A 578 -3.27 22.11 -26.64
CA ASP A 578 -3.83 23.07 -25.69
C ASP A 578 -2.73 23.84 -24.93
N PHE A 579 -1.45 23.50 -25.14
CA PHE A 579 -0.32 23.99 -24.35
C PHE A 579 0.92 24.47 -25.15
N ASP A 580 0.97 24.30 -26.48
CA ASP A 580 2.14 24.62 -27.32
C ASP A 580 2.43 26.13 -27.51
N GLU A 581 1.47 26.98 -27.17
CA GLU A 581 1.64 28.44 -27.15
C GLU A 581 2.43 28.94 -25.93
N PHE A 582 2.40 28.22 -24.80
CA PHE A 582 2.98 28.65 -23.52
C PHE A 582 4.45 28.22 -23.31
N THR A 583 5.13 28.92 -22.41
CA THR A 583 6.53 28.61 -22.02
C THR A 583 6.56 27.66 -20.83
N LEU A 584 7.32 26.57 -20.93
CA LEU A 584 7.51 25.62 -19.84
C LEU A 584 8.91 25.77 -19.23
N ASN A 585 8.97 26.30 -18.00
CA ASN A 585 10.19 26.42 -17.22
C ASN A 585 10.37 25.16 -16.36
N LEU A 586 11.33 24.30 -16.71
CA LEU A 586 11.53 23.00 -16.06
C LEU A 586 11.99 23.12 -14.60
N ASP A 587 11.62 22.12 -13.79
CA ASP A 587 12.11 22.00 -12.41
C ASP A 587 13.62 21.70 -12.38
N VAL A 588 14.35 22.41 -11.53
CA VAL A 588 15.77 22.16 -11.25
C VAL A 588 15.97 20.96 -10.31
N LYS A 589 17.18 20.39 -10.30
CA LYS A 589 17.54 19.30 -9.37
C LYS A 589 17.36 19.77 -7.90
N PRO A 590 16.67 18.99 -7.03
CA PRO A 590 16.58 19.29 -5.60
C PRO A 590 17.96 19.33 -4.91
N PRO A 591 18.09 20.03 -3.76
CA PRO A 591 19.30 19.97 -2.94
C PRO A 591 19.72 18.53 -2.63
N ALA A 592 21.02 18.25 -2.72
CA ALA A 592 21.55 16.89 -2.56
C ALA A 592 21.21 16.28 -1.19
N GLU A 593 21.22 17.10 -0.12
CA GLU A 593 20.87 16.64 1.23
C GLU A 593 19.38 16.29 1.36
N LEU A 594 18.49 17.08 0.75
CA LEU A 594 17.06 16.78 0.69
C LEU A 594 16.81 15.48 -0.10
N THR A 595 17.50 15.33 -1.23
CA THR A 595 17.42 14.12 -2.08
C THR A 595 17.82 12.87 -1.29
N ARG A 596 18.98 12.92 -0.60
CA ARG A 596 19.46 11.82 0.25
C ARG A 596 18.49 11.51 1.40
N ARG A 597 17.94 12.53 2.06
CA ARG A 597 16.94 12.34 3.13
C ARG A 597 15.69 11.63 2.60
N ILE A 598 15.11 12.11 1.50
CA ILE A 598 13.92 11.48 0.90
C ILE A 598 14.22 10.02 0.51
N VAL A 599 15.35 9.76 -0.13
CA VAL A 599 15.76 8.40 -0.53
C VAL A 599 15.92 7.48 0.68
N ASN A 600 16.72 7.87 1.67
CA ASN A 600 17.02 7.00 2.82
C ASN A 600 15.78 6.76 3.67
N THR A 601 15.02 7.80 4.03
CA THR A 601 13.78 7.64 4.81
C THR A 601 12.74 6.80 4.06
N SER A 602 12.62 6.95 2.73
CA SER A 602 11.74 6.07 1.94
C SER A 602 12.22 4.62 1.92
N GLY A 603 13.53 4.38 1.85
CA GLY A 603 14.13 3.05 1.91
C GLY A 603 13.96 2.36 3.26
N GLU A 604 14.17 3.08 4.36
CA GLU A 604 13.98 2.60 5.73
C GLU A 604 12.52 2.23 6.01
N VAL A 605 11.57 3.11 5.68
CA VAL A 605 10.14 2.89 5.92
C VAL A 605 9.54 1.85 4.95
N ALA A 606 10.15 1.63 3.77
CA ALA A 606 9.74 0.58 2.85
C ALA A 606 9.90 -0.84 3.43
N ILE A 607 10.93 -1.11 4.24
CA ILE A 607 11.21 -2.46 4.78
C ILE A 607 10.03 -3.03 5.59
N PRO A 608 9.40 -2.32 6.56
CA PRO A 608 8.17 -2.77 7.19
C PRO A 608 6.96 -2.69 6.25
N ALA A 609 6.80 -1.62 5.47
CA ALA A 609 5.62 -1.39 4.62
C ALA A 609 5.46 -2.41 3.47
N MET A 610 6.55 -3.04 3.03
CA MET A 610 6.53 -4.10 2.00
C MET A 610 6.07 -5.46 2.52
N LYS A 611 5.97 -5.67 3.84
CA LYS A 611 5.52 -6.96 4.41
C LYS A 611 4.01 -7.08 4.28
N ILE A 612 3.55 -7.95 3.38
CA ILE A 612 2.15 -8.37 3.33
C ILE A 612 1.88 -9.28 4.53
N ASP A 613 1.38 -8.72 5.62
CA ASP A 613 0.99 -9.47 6.81
C ASP A 613 -0.50 -9.80 6.75
N VAL A 614 -0.83 -11.10 6.69
CA VAL A 614 -2.20 -11.61 6.66
C VAL A 614 -2.46 -12.30 8.00
N PRO A 615 -3.20 -11.69 8.94
CA PRO A 615 -3.47 -12.31 10.23
C PRO A 615 -4.18 -13.66 10.08
N PHE A 616 -3.80 -14.65 10.87
CA PHE A 616 -4.42 -15.99 10.88
C PHE A 616 -5.95 -15.95 11.03
N GLU A 617 -6.49 -14.98 11.78
CA GLU A 617 -7.93 -14.79 11.94
C GLU A 617 -8.67 -14.50 10.62
N LYS A 618 -8.04 -13.83 9.65
CA LYS A 618 -8.65 -13.54 8.34
C LYS A 618 -8.82 -14.77 7.45
N ILE A 619 -8.10 -15.85 7.72
CA ILE A 619 -8.18 -17.08 6.92
C ILE A 619 -9.17 -18.09 7.50
N LEU A 620 -9.62 -17.86 8.73
CA LEU A 620 -10.64 -18.66 9.39
C LEU A 620 -12.02 -18.32 8.83
N THR A 621 -12.86 -19.34 8.64
CA THR A 621 -14.28 -19.11 8.33
C THR A 621 -14.99 -18.49 9.54
N ALA A 622 -16.15 -17.85 9.35
CA ALA A 622 -16.96 -17.36 10.47
C ALA A 622 -17.23 -18.46 11.52
N SER A 623 -17.53 -19.68 11.07
CA SER A 623 -17.67 -20.87 11.92
C SER A 623 -16.37 -21.36 12.58
N SER A 624 -15.20 -20.94 12.11
CA SER A 624 -13.91 -21.24 12.74
C SER A 624 -13.47 -20.17 13.75
N LEU A 625 -14.12 -19.00 13.75
CA LEU A 625 -13.97 -17.97 14.79
C LEU A 625 -14.89 -18.24 15.99
N GLU A 626 -16.07 -18.80 15.76
CA GLU A 626 -16.98 -19.25 16.83
C GLU A 626 -16.48 -20.55 17.50
N ARG A 627 -16.05 -20.45 18.77
CA ARG A 627 -15.50 -21.59 19.55
C ARG A 627 -16.46 -22.77 19.64
N ASP A 628 -17.76 -22.50 19.74
CA ASP A 628 -18.83 -23.52 19.84
C ASP A 628 -19.01 -24.34 18.55
N ARG A 629 -18.39 -23.93 17.43
CA ARG A 629 -18.41 -24.64 16.14
C ARG A 629 -17.06 -25.25 15.76
N TRP A 630 -16.05 -25.17 16.63
CA TRP A 630 -14.80 -25.91 16.44
C TRP A 630 -15.06 -27.41 16.41
N TRP A 631 -14.16 -28.16 15.75
CA TRP A 631 -14.26 -29.61 15.56
C TRP A 631 -15.49 -30.13 14.80
N SER A 632 -16.20 -29.25 14.08
CA SER A 632 -17.34 -29.61 13.22
C SER A 632 -16.95 -30.24 11.88
N GLY A 633 -15.66 -30.22 11.50
CA GLY A 633 -15.17 -30.84 10.27
C GLY A 633 -14.90 -32.35 10.42
N SER A 634 -15.12 -33.12 9.34
CA SER A 634 -14.67 -34.51 9.26
C SER A 634 -13.48 -34.69 8.31
N SER A 635 -12.51 -35.48 8.74
CA SER A 635 -11.30 -35.84 7.98
C SER A 635 -11.45 -37.13 7.16
N SER A 636 -12.68 -37.63 6.99
CA SER A 636 -12.94 -38.96 6.39
C SER A 636 -12.50 -39.05 4.93
N GLU A 637 -12.76 -38.01 4.13
CA GLU A 637 -12.29 -37.91 2.73
C GLU A 637 -10.86 -37.37 2.66
N ASN A 638 -10.63 -36.16 3.18
CA ASN A 638 -9.33 -35.49 3.18
C ASN A 638 -9.17 -34.56 4.39
N LEU A 639 -7.94 -34.10 4.63
CA LEU A 639 -7.67 -32.88 5.38
C LEU A 639 -7.77 -31.71 4.41
N ASN A 640 -8.65 -30.75 4.69
CA ASN A 640 -8.73 -29.49 3.96
C ASN A 640 -8.75 -28.34 4.98
N VAL A 641 -7.72 -27.47 4.97
CA VAL A 641 -7.62 -26.29 5.84
C VAL A 641 -7.10 -25.07 5.07
N PRO A 642 -7.55 -23.84 5.37
CA PRO A 642 -7.05 -22.64 4.70
C PRO A 642 -5.57 -22.38 5.07
N LEU A 643 -4.84 -21.76 4.14
CA LEU A 643 -3.45 -21.30 4.34
C LEU A 643 -3.30 -19.78 4.20
N GLY A 644 -4.05 -19.17 3.29
CA GLY A 644 -3.94 -17.74 2.98
C GLY A 644 -4.36 -17.38 1.55
N PRO A 645 -4.42 -16.10 1.20
CA PRO A 645 -4.95 -15.63 -0.09
C PRO A 645 -4.04 -15.99 -1.27
N ALA A 646 -4.66 -16.60 -2.29
CA ALA A 646 -4.10 -16.89 -3.61
C ALA A 646 -4.67 -15.91 -4.63
N GLY A 647 -4.28 -14.64 -4.53
CA GLY A 647 -4.91 -13.53 -5.27
C GLY A 647 -6.22 -13.04 -4.61
N ALA A 648 -6.98 -12.21 -5.34
CA ALA A 648 -8.03 -11.37 -4.73
C ALA A 648 -9.32 -12.08 -4.30
N ARG A 649 -9.62 -13.29 -4.79
CA ARG A 649 -10.90 -14.00 -4.53
C ARG A 649 -10.75 -15.47 -4.15
N SER A 650 -9.54 -16.01 -4.21
CA SER A 650 -9.24 -17.42 -3.94
C SER A 650 -8.42 -17.53 -2.66
N MET A 651 -8.82 -18.43 -1.77
CA MET A 651 -7.99 -18.87 -0.65
C MET A 651 -7.25 -20.13 -1.06
N GLN A 652 -5.93 -20.18 -0.88
CA GLN A 652 -5.22 -21.44 -0.94
C GLN A 652 -5.61 -22.28 0.27
N ALA A 653 -5.96 -23.53 0.02
CA ALA A 653 -6.13 -24.54 1.05
C ALA A 653 -4.99 -25.56 1.00
N PHE A 654 -4.56 -26.04 2.16
CA PHE A 654 -3.79 -27.26 2.30
C PHE A 654 -4.76 -28.44 2.20
N MET A 655 -4.67 -29.19 1.11
CA MET A 655 -5.42 -30.43 0.90
C MET A 655 -4.48 -31.63 1.01
N LEU A 656 -4.91 -32.67 1.72
CA LEU A 656 -4.14 -33.90 1.92
C LEU A 656 -5.05 -35.12 2.09
N GLY A 657 -4.71 -36.23 1.43
CA GLY A 657 -5.41 -37.51 1.54
C GLY A 657 -6.55 -37.74 0.55
N GLY A 658 -6.72 -36.84 -0.44
CA GLY A 658 -7.53 -37.08 -1.64
C GLY A 658 -6.89 -38.10 -2.59
N GLU A 659 -7.40 -38.21 -3.82
CA GLU A 659 -6.91 -39.20 -4.79
C GLU A 659 -5.44 -38.98 -5.18
N GLN A 660 -5.03 -37.72 -5.39
CA GLN A 660 -3.68 -37.36 -5.84
C GLN A 660 -2.84 -36.82 -4.65
N GLU A 661 -3.48 -36.13 -3.71
CA GLU A 661 -2.85 -35.33 -2.65
C GLU A 661 -2.41 -36.19 -1.44
N ALA A 662 -1.88 -37.39 -1.65
CA ALA A 662 -1.61 -38.34 -0.57
C ALA A 662 -0.57 -37.83 0.45
N HIS A 663 0.47 -37.12 -0.01
CA HIS A 663 1.61 -36.67 0.78
C HIS A 663 2.07 -35.28 0.33
N ALA A 664 2.74 -34.54 1.23
CA ALA A 664 3.23 -33.19 0.98
C ALA A 664 4.74 -33.03 1.27
N LEU A 665 5.41 -32.22 0.45
CA LEU A 665 6.79 -31.78 0.63
C LEU A 665 6.82 -30.25 0.68
N LEU A 666 7.59 -29.69 1.62
CA LEU A 666 7.74 -28.27 1.89
C LEU A 666 9.23 -27.87 1.85
N VAL A 667 9.60 -26.93 0.99
CA VAL A 667 10.97 -26.40 0.91
C VAL A 667 10.96 -24.88 1.07
N GLY A 668 11.89 -24.37 1.87
CA GLY A 668 12.06 -22.92 2.04
C GLY A 668 13.27 -22.58 2.89
N ARG A 669 14.11 -21.65 2.42
CA ARG A 669 15.33 -21.22 3.13
C ARG A 669 15.01 -20.64 4.52
N THR A 670 15.99 -20.55 5.40
CA THR A 670 15.84 -19.91 6.72
C THR A 670 15.24 -18.50 6.60
N GLY A 671 14.26 -18.19 7.45
CA GLY A 671 13.50 -16.93 7.41
C GLY A 671 12.45 -16.80 6.29
N SER A 672 12.26 -17.82 5.43
CA SER A 672 11.25 -17.78 4.36
C SER A 672 9.80 -17.86 4.83
N GLY A 673 9.55 -18.39 6.03
CA GLY A 673 8.21 -18.64 6.58
C GLY A 673 7.83 -20.13 6.76
N LYS A 674 8.74 -21.08 6.46
CA LYS A 674 8.55 -22.54 6.63
C LYS A 674 7.86 -22.93 7.95
N THR A 675 8.44 -22.54 9.08
CA THR A 675 7.92 -22.87 10.42
C THR A 675 6.54 -22.23 10.66
N ASN A 676 6.34 -20.98 10.23
CA ASN A 676 5.04 -20.31 10.31
C ASN A 676 3.96 -21.03 9.47
N LEU A 677 4.27 -21.49 8.26
CA LEU A 677 3.33 -22.28 7.46
C LEU A 677 2.95 -23.60 8.16
N MET A 678 3.91 -24.31 8.76
CA MET A 678 3.60 -25.49 9.56
C MET A 678 2.70 -25.15 10.76
N HIS A 679 2.93 -24.02 11.44
CA HIS A 679 2.03 -23.53 12.48
C HIS A 679 0.60 -23.27 11.99
N VAL A 680 0.45 -22.64 10.81
CA VAL A 680 -0.86 -22.39 10.20
C VAL A 680 -1.58 -23.71 9.91
N ILE A 681 -0.89 -24.67 9.29
CA ILE A 681 -1.45 -26.00 8.98
C ILE A 681 -1.89 -26.73 10.25
N ILE A 682 -0.99 -26.88 11.23
CA ILE A 682 -1.26 -27.62 12.48
C ILE A 682 -2.42 -26.98 13.25
N THR A 683 -2.42 -25.65 13.39
CA THR A 683 -3.44 -24.94 14.16
C THR A 683 -4.78 -24.96 13.44
N ALA A 684 -4.82 -24.72 12.13
CA ALA A 684 -6.08 -24.79 11.36
C ALA A 684 -6.68 -26.22 11.35
N ILE A 685 -5.84 -27.26 11.38
CA ILE A 685 -6.29 -28.65 11.60
C ILE A 685 -6.89 -28.80 13.00
N ALA A 686 -6.19 -28.33 14.04
CA ALA A 686 -6.59 -28.47 15.43
C ALA A 686 -7.88 -27.71 15.80
N LEU A 687 -8.20 -26.61 15.09
CA LEU A 687 -9.47 -25.89 15.22
C LEU A 687 -10.61 -26.57 14.44
N LYS A 688 -10.33 -27.10 13.24
CA LYS A 688 -11.38 -27.65 12.35
C LYS A 688 -11.80 -29.09 12.68
N TYR A 689 -10.88 -29.95 13.11
CA TYR A 689 -11.14 -31.39 13.32
C TYR A 689 -10.91 -31.78 14.78
N ALA A 690 -11.71 -32.71 15.31
CA ALA A 690 -11.50 -33.27 16.65
C ALA A 690 -10.21 -34.11 16.75
N PRO A 691 -9.64 -34.33 17.96
CA PRO A 691 -8.56 -35.30 18.18
C PRO A 691 -8.92 -36.76 17.83
N SER A 692 -10.21 -37.09 17.76
CA SER A 692 -10.73 -38.37 17.25
C SER A 692 -10.77 -38.44 15.71
N GLU A 693 -10.77 -37.30 15.04
CA GLU A 693 -10.73 -37.23 13.58
C GLU A 693 -9.27 -37.17 13.06
N VAL A 694 -8.35 -36.50 13.77
CA VAL A 694 -6.96 -36.33 13.34
C VAL A 694 -5.97 -36.49 14.49
N GLN A 695 -4.93 -37.30 14.25
CA GLN A 695 -3.74 -37.43 15.10
C GLN A 695 -2.50 -36.84 14.42
N LEU A 696 -1.70 -36.11 15.18
CA LEU A 696 -0.46 -35.48 14.73
C LEU A 696 0.75 -36.16 15.36
N PHE A 697 1.77 -36.41 14.55
CA PHE A 697 3.11 -36.81 14.98
C PHE A 697 4.05 -35.71 14.53
N LEU A 698 4.60 -34.95 15.47
CA LEU A 698 5.45 -33.79 15.18
C LEU A 698 6.90 -34.15 15.49
N VAL A 699 7.80 -34.00 14.51
CA VAL A 699 9.23 -34.32 14.66
C VAL A 699 10.06 -33.15 14.14
N ASP A 700 10.80 -32.49 15.02
CA ASP A 700 11.76 -31.42 14.71
C ASP A 700 13.18 -31.93 15.00
N PHE A 701 14.01 -32.08 13.97
CA PHE A 701 15.41 -32.51 14.13
C PHE A 701 16.37 -31.39 14.52
N LYS A 702 16.09 -30.13 14.15
CA LYS A 702 17.05 -29.01 14.21
C LYS A 702 16.33 -27.67 14.40
N GLY A 703 16.43 -27.11 15.60
CA GLY A 703 16.07 -25.72 15.89
C GLY A 703 15.22 -25.54 17.14
N GLY A 704 14.48 -26.58 17.56
CA GLY A 704 13.89 -26.75 18.90
C GLY A 704 12.69 -25.84 19.23
N VAL A 705 12.68 -24.62 18.72
CA VAL A 705 11.62 -23.64 18.94
C VAL A 705 10.37 -23.89 18.09
N GLY A 706 10.47 -24.75 17.07
CA GLY A 706 9.40 -25.01 16.11
C GLY A 706 8.20 -25.71 16.74
N PHE A 707 8.40 -26.84 17.42
CA PHE A 707 7.30 -27.62 17.97
C PHE A 707 7.14 -27.56 19.50
N LYS A 708 8.06 -26.92 20.24
CA LYS A 708 8.01 -26.80 21.71
C LYS A 708 6.70 -26.20 22.25
N ARG A 709 6.14 -25.17 21.57
CA ARG A 709 4.84 -24.56 21.92
C ARG A 709 3.68 -25.57 21.98
N TYR A 710 3.72 -26.66 21.21
CA TYR A 710 2.68 -27.71 21.24
C TYR A 710 2.82 -28.66 22.42
N ALA A 711 4.05 -28.87 22.92
CA ALA A 711 4.31 -29.64 24.13
C ALA A 711 3.91 -28.85 25.38
N GLU A 712 4.34 -27.59 25.48
CA GLU A 712 4.00 -26.66 26.57
C GLU A 712 2.48 -26.54 26.78
N HIS A 713 1.71 -26.45 25.70
CA HIS A 713 0.25 -26.38 25.73
C HIS A 713 -0.47 -27.74 25.63
N ARG A 714 0.27 -28.85 25.62
CA ARG A 714 -0.26 -30.24 25.59
C ARG A 714 -1.34 -30.44 24.52
N LEU A 715 -1.03 -30.11 23.25
CA LEU A 715 -2.00 -30.18 22.15
C LEU A 715 -2.66 -31.59 22.08
N PRO A 716 -4.00 -31.72 22.25
CA PRO A 716 -4.65 -33.03 22.39
C PRO A 716 -4.66 -33.87 21.10
N HIS A 717 -4.46 -33.23 19.94
CA HIS A 717 -4.27 -33.92 18.65
C HIS A 717 -2.91 -34.60 18.54
N ALA A 718 -1.90 -34.14 19.29
CA ALA A 718 -0.56 -34.70 19.20
C ALA A 718 -0.47 -36.06 19.93
N ARG A 719 0.12 -37.04 19.26
CA ARG A 719 0.48 -38.33 19.86
C ARG A 719 1.96 -38.37 20.22
N VAL A 720 2.80 -37.78 19.38
CA VAL A 720 4.24 -37.61 19.62
C VAL A 720 4.63 -36.19 19.26
N ILE A 721 5.45 -35.57 20.10
CA ILE A 721 6.11 -34.28 19.86
C ILE A 721 7.60 -34.47 20.15
N ALA A 722 8.42 -34.53 19.11
CA ALA A 722 9.87 -34.64 19.22
C ALA A 722 10.50 -33.28 18.92
N ILE A 723 11.29 -32.78 19.86
CA ILE A 723 11.92 -31.45 19.86
C ILE A 723 13.44 -31.69 19.91
N GLU A 724 14.17 -31.14 18.94
CA GLU A 724 15.64 -31.36 18.77
C GLU A 724 16.02 -32.85 18.71
N SER A 725 15.18 -33.61 17.99
CA SER A 725 15.17 -35.06 17.95
C SER A 725 16.46 -35.67 17.38
N GLU A 726 16.67 -36.95 17.70
CA GLU A 726 17.69 -37.80 17.08
C GLU A 726 17.10 -38.66 15.97
N ARG A 727 17.97 -39.08 15.04
CA ARG A 727 17.61 -39.96 13.91
C ARG A 727 16.96 -41.24 14.42
N GLU A 728 17.44 -41.74 15.55
CA GLU A 728 16.98 -42.91 16.32
C GLU A 728 15.54 -42.74 16.83
N PHE A 729 15.23 -41.60 17.43
CA PHE A 729 13.87 -41.33 17.91
C PHE A 729 12.92 -41.16 16.73
N GLY A 730 13.30 -40.38 15.71
CA GLY A 730 12.54 -40.26 14.46
C GLY A 730 12.29 -41.62 13.79
N MET A 731 13.29 -42.50 13.80
CA MET A 731 13.18 -43.88 13.32
C MET A 731 12.17 -44.69 14.13
N SER A 732 12.12 -44.52 15.45
CA SER A 732 11.11 -45.16 16.29
C SER A 732 9.68 -44.71 15.94
N VAL A 733 9.48 -43.42 15.61
CA VAL A 733 8.20 -42.89 15.11
C VAL A 733 7.82 -43.57 13.79
N LEU A 734 8.75 -43.66 12.84
CA LEU A 734 8.52 -44.33 11.55
C LEU A 734 8.18 -45.81 11.71
N ARG A 735 8.88 -46.54 12.59
CA ARG A 735 8.57 -47.95 12.90
C ARG A 735 7.20 -48.12 13.56
N GLY A 736 6.79 -47.19 14.42
CA GLY A 736 5.44 -47.13 14.98
C GLY A 736 4.38 -46.98 13.88
N LEU A 737 4.59 -46.06 12.95
CA LEU A 737 3.67 -45.83 11.81
C LEU A 737 3.64 -47.01 10.81
N ASP A 738 4.76 -47.68 10.57
CA ASP A 738 4.82 -48.93 9.78
C ASP A 738 4.06 -50.10 10.46
N THR A 739 4.00 -50.09 11.79
CA THR A 739 3.23 -51.07 12.58
C THR A 739 1.74 -50.74 12.52
N GLU A 740 1.35 -49.48 12.72
CA GLU A 740 -0.01 -48.97 12.57
C GLU A 740 -0.56 -49.25 11.16
N LEU A 741 0.25 -49.04 10.11
CA LEU A 741 -0.10 -49.37 8.72
C LEU A 741 -0.52 -50.84 8.56
N LYS A 742 0.23 -51.77 9.16
CA LYS A 742 -0.08 -53.21 9.12
C LYS A 742 -1.34 -53.53 9.91
N GLN A 743 -1.49 -52.96 11.10
CA GLN A 743 -2.69 -53.15 11.94
C GLN A 743 -3.95 -52.66 11.22
N ARG A 744 -3.92 -51.47 10.61
CA ARG A 744 -5.03 -50.95 9.80
C ARG A 744 -5.32 -51.82 8.59
N SER A 745 -4.30 -52.33 7.92
CA SER A 745 -4.45 -53.28 6.80
C SER A 745 -5.20 -54.55 7.20
N ASP A 746 -4.82 -55.16 8.34
CA ASP A 746 -5.52 -56.34 8.85
C ASP A 746 -6.95 -56.03 9.31
N ILE A 747 -7.17 -54.90 10.01
CA ILE A 747 -8.50 -54.43 10.43
C ILE A 747 -9.41 -54.18 9.21
N PHE A 748 -8.92 -53.51 8.17
CA PHE A 748 -9.69 -53.18 6.97
C PHE A 748 -10.01 -54.43 6.16
N ARG A 749 -9.06 -55.38 6.06
CA ARG A 749 -9.28 -56.69 5.45
C ARG A 749 -10.38 -57.48 6.18
N VAL A 750 -10.37 -57.49 7.51
CA VAL A 750 -11.43 -58.14 8.32
C VAL A 750 -12.77 -57.43 8.17
N ALA A 751 -12.77 -56.09 8.09
CA ALA A 751 -13.98 -55.30 7.87
C ALA A 751 -14.49 -55.33 6.42
N GLY A 752 -13.72 -55.87 5.45
CA GLY A 752 -14.10 -55.91 4.04
C GLY A 752 -14.12 -54.54 3.36
N VAL A 753 -13.21 -53.65 3.75
CA VAL A 753 -13.06 -52.27 3.21
C VAL A 753 -11.63 -52.02 2.75
N ASP A 754 -11.43 -51.03 1.90
CA ASP A 754 -10.14 -50.71 1.25
C ASP A 754 -9.58 -49.33 1.64
N SER A 755 -10.32 -48.55 2.42
CA SER A 755 -10.08 -47.12 2.65
C SER A 755 -10.58 -46.67 4.04
N LEU A 756 -9.93 -45.64 4.60
CA LEU A 756 -10.34 -45.06 5.89
C LEU A 756 -11.78 -44.50 5.85
N ALA A 757 -12.18 -43.88 4.74
CA ALA A 757 -13.54 -43.41 4.51
C ALA A 757 -14.55 -44.57 4.61
N GLY A 758 -14.30 -45.67 3.87
CA GLY A 758 -15.13 -46.87 3.91
C GLY A 758 -15.19 -47.51 5.31
N TYR A 759 -14.05 -47.60 6.00
CA TYR A 759 -13.99 -48.11 7.36
C TYR A 759 -14.84 -47.29 8.34
N ARG A 760 -14.70 -45.95 8.33
CA ARG A 760 -15.47 -45.05 9.19
C ARG A 760 -16.96 -45.10 8.89
N ALA A 761 -17.35 -45.08 7.61
CA ALA A 761 -18.75 -45.18 7.19
C ALA A 761 -19.37 -46.50 7.67
N LYS A 762 -18.63 -47.62 7.54
CA LYS A 762 -19.06 -48.93 8.02
C LYS A 762 -19.18 -48.98 9.54
N MET A 763 -18.17 -48.55 10.30
CA MET A 763 -18.23 -48.55 11.77
C MET A 763 -19.34 -47.64 12.30
N LYS A 764 -19.57 -46.48 11.69
CA LYS A 764 -20.67 -45.59 12.07
C LYS A 764 -22.07 -46.19 11.84
N SER A 765 -22.23 -47.11 10.89
CA SER A 765 -23.50 -47.79 10.62
C SER A 765 -23.69 -49.08 11.42
N GLU A 766 -22.63 -49.87 11.63
CA GLU A 766 -22.69 -51.15 12.35
C GLU A 766 -22.51 -51.01 13.87
N ARG A 767 -21.73 -50.03 14.34
CA ARG A 767 -21.38 -49.83 15.76
C ARG A 767 -21.21 -48.33 16.10
N PRO A 768 -22.31 -47.56 16.21
CA PRO A 768 -22.27 -46.11 16.41
C PRO A 768 -21.44 -45.64 17.61
N ASP A 769 -21.33 -46.45 18.66
CA ASP A 769 -20.60 -46.15 19.90
C ASP A 769 -19.08 -46.46 19.81
N THR A 770 -18.57 -46.87 18.65
CA THR A 770 -17.13 -47.12 18.45
C THR A 770 -16.39 -45.84 18.10
N ASP A 771 -15.27 -45.58 18.77
CA ASP A 771 -14.40 -44.44 18.47
C ASP A 771 -13.97 -44.42 16.98
N SER A 772 -14.09 -43.24 16.36
CA SER A 772 -13.63 -42.99 14.99
C SER A 772 -12.13 -43.26 14.89
N MET A 773 -11.70 -44.06 13.90
CA MET A 773 -10.28 -44.25 13.63
C MET A 773 -9.70 -42.95 13.05
N PRO A 774 -8.75 -42.27 13.71
CA PRO A 774 -8.25 -40.98 13.27
C PRO A 774 -7.34 -41.10 12.05
N ARG A 775 -7.36 -40.06 11.20
CA ARG A 775 -6.35 -39.87 10.16
C ARG A 775 -5.04 -39.42 10.81
N ILE A 776 -3.92 -39.99 10.40
CA ILE A 776 -2.60 -39.68 10.92
C ILE A 776 -1.88 -38.74 9.96
N LEU A 777 -1.32 -37.65 10.51
CA LEU A 777 -0.38 -36.76 9.82
C LEU A 777 0.94 -36.70 10.58
N LEU A 778 1.99 -37.23 9.96
CA LEU A 778 3.37 -37.04 10.39
C LEU A 778 3.91 -35.73 9.80
N VAL A 779 4.30 -34.78 10.65
CA VAL A 779 5.00 -33.56 10.24
C VAL A 779 6.46 -33.70 10.68
N VAL A 780 7.38 -33.69 9.71
CA VAL A 780 8.83 -33.76 9.97
C VAL A 780 9.47 -32.48 9.49
N ASP A 781 10.08 -31.71 10.39
CA ASP A 781 10.97 -30.61 10.00
C ASP A 781 12.44 -31.04 9.94
N GLU A 782 13.12 -30.54 8.92
CA GLU A 782 14.45 -30.97 8.47
C GLU A 782 14.52 -32.49 8.21
N PHE A 783 13.54 -33.03 7.46
CA PHE A 783 13.42 -34.48 7.23
C PHE A 783 14.68 -35.12 6.63
N GLN A 784 15.54 -34.36 5.94
CA GLN A 784 16.77 -34.87 5.32
C GLN A 784 17.75 -35.47 6.34
N GLU A 785 17.62 -35.13 7.62
CA GLU A 785 18.42 -35.76 8.70
C GLU A 785 18.16 -37.27 8.81
N PHE A 786 17.01 -37.78 8.36
CA PHE A 786 16.82 -39.23 8.21
C PHE A 786 17.83 -39.87 7.26
N PHE A 787 18.37 -39.11 6.30
CA PHE A 787 19.20 -39.58 5.19
C PHE A 787 20.60 -38.93 5.15
N SER A 788 21.00 -38.21 6.20
CA SER A 788 22.26 -37.45 6.24
C SER A 788 23.51 -38.33 6.29
N GLU A 789 23.39 -39.56 6.80
CA GLU A 789 24.46 -40.56 6.86
C GLU A 789 24.16 -41.76 5.96
N ASN A 790 25.18 -42.57 5.64
CA ASN A 790 25.01 -43.81 4.87
C ASN A 790 25.13 -45.05 5.77
N ASP A 791 24.17 -45.18 6.68
CA ASP A 791 24.08 -46.22 7.71
C ASP A 791 22.79 -47.06 7.59
N ASP A 792 22.65 -48.09 8.43
CA ASP A 792 21.47 -48.96 8.46
C ASP A 792 20.18 -48.18 8.81
N LEU A 793 20.29 -47.11 9.60
CA LEU A 793 19.15 -46.25 9.95
C LEU A 793 18.61 -45.54 8.70
N SER A 794 19.48 -44.92 7.91
CA SER A 794 19.12 -44.31 6.62
C SER A 794 18.48 -45.32 5.66
N GLN A 795 19.01 -46.54 5.57
CA GLN A 795 18.44 -47.56 4.68
C GLN A 795 17.05 -48.02 5.16
N GLN A 796 16.86 -48.22 6.46
CA GLN A 796 15.55 -48.52 7.04
C GLN A 796 14.56 -47.36 6.85
N ALA A 797 15.00 -46.11 6.96
CA ALA A 797 14.16 -44.93 6.80
C ALA A 797 13.59 -44.88 5.38
N LYS A 798 14.44 -45.10 4.37
CA LYS A 798 14.04 -45.18 2.95
C LYS A 798 12.98 -46.26 2.75
N MET A 799 13.23 -47.48 3.23
CA MET A 799 12.27 -48.61 3.09
C MET A 799 10.92 -48.36 3.77
N ILE A 800 10.90 -47.70 4.94
CA ILE A 800 9.65 -47.37 5.64
C ILE A 800 8.92 -46.24 4.92
N PHE A 801 9.61 -45.16 4.54
CA PHE A 801 8.99 -44.07 3.79
C PHE A 801 8.44 -44.53 2.45
N GLU A 802 9.14 -45.38 1.68
CA GLU A 802 8.61 -45.96 0.43
C GLU A 802 7.32 -46.75 0.66
N ARG A 803 7.24 -47.54 1.73
CA ARG A 803 6.05 -48.32 2.08
C ARG A 803 4.88 -47.40 2.49
N LEU A 804 5.14 -46.44 3.36
CA LEU A 804 4.16 -45.44 3.80
C LEU A 804 3.68 -44.56 2.65
N ALA A 805 4.57 -44.15 1.74
CA ALA A 805 4.23 -43.34 0.57
C ALA A 805 3.33 -44.09 -0.42
N ARG A 806 3.54 -45.41 -0.58
CA ARG A 806 2.78 -46.24 -1.52
C ARG A 806 1.45 -46.76 -0.95
N GLN A 807 1.37 -47.00 0.36
CA GLN A 807 0.23 -47.68 1.00
C GLN A 807 -0.54 -46.78 1.99
N GLY A 808 0.09 -45.74 2.54
CA GLY A 808 -0.45 -44.91 3.62
C GLY A 808 -1.76 -44.21 3.25
N ARG A 809 -1.94 -43.79 1.98
CA ARG A 809 -3.15 -43.12 1.49
C ARG A 809 -4.44 -43.86 1.88
N SER A 810 -4.52 -45.15 1.58
CA SER A 810 -5.71 -45.97 1.87
C SER A 810 -6.00 -46.09 3.37
N PHE A 811 -4.95 -46.26 4.18
CA PHE A 811 -5.06 -46.44 5.62
C PHE A 811 -5.12 -45.11 6.41
N GLY A 812 -5.15 -43.97 5.70
CA GLY A 812 -5.22 -42.64 6.27
C GLY A 812 -3.95 -42.24 7.05
N ILE A 813 -2.77 -42.68 6.59
CA ILE A 813 -1.47 -42.30 7.13
C ILE A 813 -0.75 -41.43 6.09
N HIS A 814 -0.50 -40.18 6.46
CA HIS A 814 0.07 -39.17 5.57
C HIS A 814 1.28 -38.50 6.21
N PHE A 815 2.06 -37.79 5.39
CA PHE A 815 3.18 -37.00 5.88
C PHE A 815 3.31 -35.66 5.17
N LEU A 816 3.79 -34.67 5.93
CA LEU A 816 4.28 -33.37 5.50
C LEU A 816 5.77 -33.32 5.86
N LEU A 817 6.63 -33.46 4.87
CA LEU A 817 8.08 -33.38 5.03
C LEU A 817 8.55 -31.96 4.74
N ALA A 818 9.34 -31.36 5.61
CA ALA A 818 9.84 -30.00 5.48
C ALA A 818 11.37 -29.93 5.55
N THR A 819 11.99 -29.04 4.77
CA THR A 819 13.45 -28.84 4.74
C THR A 819 13.83 -27.42 4.33
N GLN A 820 15.01 -26.97 4.74
CA GLN A 820 15.64 -25.76 4.23
C GLN A 820 16.10 -25.86 2.76
N SER A 821 16.59 -27.03 2.32
CA SER A 821 17.16 -27.22 0.98
C SER A 821 17.21 -28.70 0.58
N LEU A 822 16.94 -28.99 -0.70
CA LEU A 822 17.09 -30.32 -1.30
C LEU A 822 18.45 -30.50 -2.01
N ALA A 823 19.23 -29.43 -2.18
CA ALA A 823 20.49 -29.44 -2.93
C ALA A 823 21.67 -30.13 -2.21
N GLY A 824 21.44 -30.69 -1.02
CA GLY A 824 22.45 -31.41 -0.23
C GLY A 824 22.68 -32.87 -0.66
N SER A 825 23.54 -33.57 0.08
CA SER A 825 23.88 -34.99 -0.12
C SER A 825 22.72 -35.96 0.17
N ALA A 826 21.71 -35.51 0.92
CA ALA A 826 20.62 -36.31 1.47
C ALA A 826 19.32 -36.15 0.64
N GLN A 827 19.38 -36.46 -0.66
CA GLN A 827 18.20 -36.37 -1.54
C GLN A 827 17.16 -37.46 -1.22
N LEU A 828 15.88 -37.11 -1.36
CA LEU A 828 14.78 -38.07 -1.33
C LEU A 828 14.97 -39.12 -2.44
N PRO A 829 14.88 -40.44 -2.14
CA PRO A 829 14.74 -41.47 -3.15
C PRO A 829 13.63 -41.12 -4.15
N SER A 830 13.91 -41.29 -5.45
CA SER A 830 12.99 -40.95 -6.54
C SER A 830 11.64 -41.69 -6.42
N GLY A 831 11.66 -42.92 -5.88
CA GLY A 831 10.45 -43.69 -5.56
C GLY A 831 9.51 -43.00 -4.56
N ILE A 832 10.06 -42.32 -3.54
CA ILE A 832 9.28 -41.52 -2.58
C ILE A 832 8.82 -40.23 -3.24
N MET A 833 9.73 -39.52 -3.91
CA MET A 833 9.45 -38.21 -4.55
C MET A 833 8.36 -38.30 -5.63
N GLY A 834 8.21 -39.45 -6.30
CA GLY A 834 7.13 -39.72 -7.24
C GLY A 834 5.73 -39.87 -6.62
N GLN A 835 5.65 -40.25 -5.34
CA GLN A 835 4.39 -40.34 -4.57
C GLN A 835 3.99 -39.00 -3.93
N ILE A 836 4.92 -38.06 -3.78
CA ILE A 836 4.65 -36.74 -3.20
C ILE A 836 4.18 -35.77 -4.30
N LYS A 837 2.86 -35.70 -4.47
CA LYS A 837 2.22 -34.81 -5.45
C LYS A 837 2.08 -33.37 -4.97
N VAL A 838 1.78 -33.15 -3.69
CA VAL A 838 1.70 -31.81 -3.12
C VAL A 838 3.12 -31.31 -2.82
N ARG A 839 3.57 -30.31 -3.56
CA ARG A 839 4.86 -29.62 -3.37
C ARG A 839 4.58 -28.17 -3.05
N ILE A 840 5.13 -27.71 -1.93
CA ILE A 840 4.96 -26.34 -1.45
C ILE A 840 6.35 -25.69 -1.38
N ALA A 841 6.56 -24.64 -2.17
CA ALA A 841 7.83 -23.96 -2.28
C ALA A 841 7.70 -22.51 -1.80
N LEU A 842 8.43 -22.17 -0.74
CA LEU A 842 8.68 -20.81 -0.26
C LEU A 842 9.97 -20.27 -0.95
N PRO A 843 10.38 -19.00 -0.76
CA PRO A 843 11.65 -18.48 -1.26
C PRO A 843 12.84 -19.43 -1.04
N CYS A 844 13.44 -19.91 -2.12
CA CYS A 844 14.53 -20.88 -2.13
C CYS A 844 15.56 -20.57 -3.24
N SER A 845 16.62 -21.38 -3.36
CA SER A 845 17.55 -21.26 -4.48
C SER A 845 16.91 -21.71 -5.80
N GLU A 846 17.51 -21.38 -6.95
CA GLU A 846 17.05 -21.89 -8.24
C GLU A 846 17.19 -23.42 -8.32
N ILE A 847 18.23 -23.99 -7.68
CA ILE A 847 18.45 -25.44 -7.62
C ILE A 847 17.32 -26.09 -6.81
N ASP A 848 17.01 -25.57 -5.62
CA ASP A 848 15.93 -26.08 -4.78
C ASP A 848 14.56 -25.95 -5.46
N SER A 849 14.31 -24.86 -6.20
CA SER A 849 13.06 -24.67 -6.95
C SER A 849 12.86 -25.79 -7.97
N ARG A 850 13.92 -26.15 -8.70
CA ARG A 850 13.87 -27.24 -9.69
C ARG A 850 13.70 -28.61 -9.03
N LEU A 851 14.43 -28.86 -7.94
CA LEU A 851 14.39 -30.13 -7.21
C LEU A 851 13.02 -30.38 -6.56
N ILE A 852 12.35 -29.35 -6.02
CA ILE A 852 11.01 -29.52 -5.42
C ILE A 852 9.88 -29.48 -6.46
N LEU A 853 9.96 -28.63 -7.49
CA LEU A 853 8.93 -28.49 -8.51
C LEU A 853 9.24 -29.39 -9.72
N ALA A 854 9.96 -28.89 -10.71
CA ALA A 854 10.40 -29.63 -11.88
C ALA A 854 11.63 -28.92 -12.49
N ASP A 855 12.41 -29.61 -13.33
CA ASP A 855 13.67 -29.07 -13.88
C ASP A 855 13.52 -27.75 -14.68
N ASP A 856 12.34 -27.50 -15.23
CA ASP A 856 11.92 -26.28 -15.91
C ASP A 856 11.22 -25.25 -14.99
N ASN A 857 10.69 -25.68 -13.84
CA ASN A 857 9.88 -24.88 -12.95
C ASN A 857 10.71 -24.12 -11.90
N LYS A 858 11.19 -22.94 -12.30
CA LYS A 858 11.99 -22.02 -11.48
C LYS A 858 11.18 -21.06 -10.61
N ALA A 859 9.85 -21.20 -10.56
CA ALA A 859 8.96 -20.16 -10.04
C ALA A 859 9.22 -19.78 -8.58
N ALA A 860 9.68 -20.71 -7.73
CA ALA A 860 9.97 -20.44 -6.31
C ALA A 860 11.18 -19.50 -6.11
N ARG A 861 12.08 -19.39 -7.09
CA ARG A 861 13.19 -18.42 -7.07
C ARG A 861 12.71 -16.97 -7.24
N ALA A 862 11.53 -16.75 -7.84
CA ALA A 862 10.94 -15.43 -8.05
C ALA A 862 10.09 -14.92 -6.87
N LEU A 863 10.00 -15.71 -5.79
CA LEU A 863 9.36 -15.30 -4.53
C LEU A 863 10.35 -14.43 -3.74
N SER A 864 9.96 -13.20 -3.41
CA SER A 864 10.86 -12.26 -2.72
C SER A 864 10.46 -11.96 -1.27
N GLN A 865 9.19 -12.18 -0.91
CA GLN A 865 8.69 -11.86 0.43
C GLN A 865 8.64 -13.08 1.36
N PRO A 866 8.94 -12.93 2.67
CA PRO A 866 8.64 -13.96 3.66
C PRO A 866 7.14 -14.25 3.72
N GLY A 867 6.78 -15.52 3.89
CA GLY A 867 5.39 -15.99 3.84
C GLY A 867 4.83 -16.13 2.42
N GLU A 868 5.52 -15.68 1.39
CA GLU A 868 5.10 -15.93 0.01
C GLU A 868 5.41 -17.38 -0.38
N ALA A 869 4.48 -18.07 -1.05
CA ALA A 869 4.65 -19.48 -1.39
C ALA A 869 3.94 -19.87 -2.70
N ILE A 870 4.38 -20.99 -3.27
CA ILE A 870 3.71 -21.70 -4.36
C ILE A 870 3.21 -23.02 -3.81
N TYR A 871 1.90 -23.27 -3.91
CA TYR A 871 1.27 -24.56 -3.68
C TYR A 871 1.05 -25.27 -5.02
N ASN A 872 1.64 -26.46 -5.19
CA ASN A 872 1.56 -27.24 -6.41
C ASN A 872 1.04 -28.65 -6.13
N PRO A 873 -0.21 -29.00 -6.52
CA PRO A 873 -0.76 -30.34 -6.31
C PRO A 873 -0.42 -31.34 -7.43
N MET A 874 0.23 -30.90 -8.51
CA MET A 874 0.43 -31.68 -9.74
C MET A 874 1.83 -32.33 -9.81
N GLY A 875 2.48 -32.58 -8.68
CA GLY A 875 3.83 -33.13 -8.68
C GLY A 875 4.89 -32.16 -9.21
N GLY A 876 4.64 -30.85 -9.14
CA GLY A 876 5.62 -29.81 -9.43
C GLY A 876 5.66 -29.28 -10.87
N LEU A 877 4.77 -29.76 -11.75
CA LEU A 877 4.59 -29.21 -13.11
C LEU A 877 4.20 -27.73 -13.08
N VAL A 878 4.65 -26.93 -14.06
CA VAL A 878 4.46 -25.47 -14.10
C VAL A 878 2.98 -25.06 -14.02
N GLU A 879 2.11 -25.83 -14.69
CA GLU A 879 0.66 -25.62 -14.72
C GLU A 879 -0.02 -25.80 -13.35
N GLY A 880 0.62 -26.53 -12.43
CA GLY A 880 0.13 -26.73 -11.07
C GLY A 880 0.43 -25.59 -10.10
N ASN A 881 1.21 -24.57 -10.51
CA ASN A 881 1.69 -23.52 -9.61
C ASN A 881 0.59 -22.54 -9.16
N ASN A 882 0.15 -22.64 -7.89
CA ASN A 882 -0.71 -21.64 -7.27
C ASN A 882 0.08 -20.77 -6.30
N ARG A 883 0.36 -19.51 -6.67
CA ARG A 883 1.04 -18.52 -5.82
C ARG A 883 0.08 -17.95 -4.77
N PHE A 884 0.49 -17.93 -3.51
CA PHE A 884 -0.31 -17.43 -2.39
C PHE A 884 0.56 -16.82 -1.28
N GLN A 885 -0.03 -15.99 -0.43
CA GLN A 885 0.59 -15.50 0.80
C GLN A 885 0.12 -16.35 1.98
N VAL A 886 1.04 -16.90 2.76
CA VAL A 886 0.77 -17.66 3.99
C VAL A 886 0.34 -16.69 5.09
N ALA A 887 -0.72 -17.04 5.83
CA ALA A 887 -1.14 -16.28 7.00
C ALA A 887 -0.13 -16.32 8.14
N ARG A 888 -0.18 -15.37 9.06
CA ARG A 888 0.77 -15.24 10.16
C ARG A 888 0.05 -15.16 11.51
N PHE A 889 0.68 -15.74 12.53
CA PHE A 889 0.34 -15.46 13.92
C PHE A 889 1.07 -14.19 14.40
N SER A 890 0.41 -13.36 15.19
CA SER A 890 1.13 -12.49 16.12
C SER A 890 1.81 -13.35 17.21
N ASP A 891 2.74 -12.77 17.97
CA ASP A 891 3.55 -13.54 18.92
C ASP A 891 2.69 -14.22 20.01
N ASP A 892 1.55 -13.60 20.36
CA ASP A 892 0.57 -14.05 21.36
C ASP A 892 -0.55 -14.96 20.83
N ASP A 893 -0.86 -14.92 19.52
CA ASP A 893 -2.05 -15.61 18.98
C ASP A 893 -1.92 -17.14 19.04
N LEU A 894 -0.76 -17.70 18.67
CA LEU A 894 -0.58 -19.14 18.66
C LEU A 894 -0.79 -19.75 20.07
N PRO A 895 -0.14 -19.26 21.15
CA PRO A 895 -0.44 -19.69 22.53
C PRO A 895 -1.92 -19.60 22.92
N LYS A 896 -2.61 -18.52 22.53
CA LYS A 896 -4.06 -18.30 22.74
C LYS A 896 -4.88 -19.42 22.09
N TYR A 897 -4.63 -19.76 20.82
CA TYR A 897 -5.31 -20.86 20.14
C TYR A 897 -5.00 -22.24 20.75
N LEU A 898 -3.73 -22.52 21.07
CA LEU A 898 -3.34 -23.82 21.62
C LEU A 898 -3.94 -24.06 23.02
N ARG A 899 -3.92 -23.06 23.90
CA ARG A 899 -4.61 -23.11 25.19
C ARG A 899 -6.11 -23.34 25.01
N ALA A 900 -6.73 -22.62 24.07
CA ALA A 900 -8.16 -22.75 23.81
C ALA A 900 -8.56 -24.14 23.29
N VAL A 901 -7.72 -24.80 22.48
CA VAL A 901 -7.92 -26.19 22.04
C VAL A 901 -7.71 -27.19 23.19
N GLY A 902 -6.70 -26.99 24.03
CA GLY A 902 -6.45 -27.83 25.21
C GLY A 902 -7.61 -27.81 26.21
N GLU A 903 -8.18 -26.64 26.48
CA GLU A 903 -9.34 -26.45 27.38
C GLU A 903 -10.59 -27.22 26.95
N LEU A 904 -10.78 -27.49 25.65
CA LEU A 904 -11.89 -28.28 25.12
C LEU A 904 -11.70 -29.79 25.37
N CYS A 905 -10.47 -30.25 25.65
CA CYS A 905 -10.13 -31.68 25.79
C CYS A 905 -9.53 -32.01 27.17
N ARG A 906 -10.20 -31.60 28.26
CA ARG A 906 -9.66 -31.74 29.64
C ARG A 906 -9.29 -33.17 30.05
N ASN A 907 -9.95 -34.18 29.47
CA ASN A 907 -9.69 -35.61 29.71
C ASN A 907 -9.02 -36.28 28.50
N GLY A 908 -8.34 -35.51 27.64
CA GLY A 908 -7.70 -35.97 26.42
C GLY A 908 -6.44 -36.82 26.65
N HIS A 909 -5.93 -37.38 25.56
CA HIS A 909 -4.62 -38.04 25.53
C HIS A 909 -3.50 -37.01 25.79
N VAL A 910 -2.55 -37.36 26.66
CA VAL A 910 -1.33 -36.57 26.88
C VAL A 910 -0.29 -36.97 25.83
N PRO A 911 0.25 -36.05 25.00
CA PRO A 911 1.26 -36.38 24.00
C PRO A 911 2.53 -36.95 24.63
N ILE A 912 3.18 -37.88 23.92
CA ILE A 912 4.55 -38.30 24.25
C ILE A 912 5.48 -37.16 23.81
N VAL A 913 6.09 -36.47 24.77
CA VAL A 913 7.05 -35.39 24.50
C VAL A 913 8.47 -35.93 24.65
N PHE A 914 9.30 -35.73 23.62
CA PHE A 914 10.72 -36.06 23.63
C PHE A 914 11.52 -34.79 23.34
N GLU A 915 12.28 -34.31 24.33
CA GLU A 915 13.19 -33.16 24.17
C GLU A 915 14.63 -33.70 24.14
N GLY A 916 15.27 -33.64 22.96
CA GLY A 916 16.52 -34.33 22.73
C GLY A 916 17.64 -33.87 23.65
N ASN A 917 17.81 -32.56 23.84
CA ASN A 917 19.01 -32.01 24.46
C ASN A 917 18.92 -31.83 26.00
N GLU A 918 17.86 -32.33 26.64
CA GLU A 918 17.67 -32.24 28.10
C GLU A 918 17.63 -33.63 28.77
N LEU A 919 18.03 -33.70 30.05
CA LEU A 919 17.84 -34.87 30.90
C LEU A 919 16.35 -35.19 31.10
N ALA A 920 16.02 -36.45 31.36
CA ALA A 920 14.65 -36.84 31.70
C ALA A 920 14.32 -36.43 33.15
N HIS A 921 13.05 -36.14 33.45
CA HIS A 921 12.60 -35.93 34.83
C HIS A 921 11.75 -37.11 35.31
N LEU A 922 12.10 -37.68 36.47
CA LEU A 922 11.39 -38.81 37.06
C LEU A 922 9.90 -38.50 37.36
N SER A 923 9.58 -37.23 37.59
CA SER A 923 8.20 -36.76 37.77
C SER A 923 7.32 -36.91 36.51
N ASP A 924 7.91 -36.82 35.31
CA ASP A 924 7.18 -36.97 34.04
C ASP A 924 6.99 -38.45 33.67
N CYS A 925 7.76 -39.35 34.30
CA CYS A 925 7.62 -40.78 34.13
C CYS A 925 6.25 -41.24 34.63
N LYS A 926 5.36 -41.59 33.69
CA LYS A 926 4.03 -42.12 33.99
C LYS A 926 4.10 -43.33 34.92
N ARG A 927 5.05 -44.24 34.69
CA ARG A 927 5.25 -45.46 35.48
C ARG A 927 5.61 -45.17 36.94
N PHE A 928 6.46 -44.16 37.18
CA PHE A 928 6.79 -43.69 38.53
C PHE A 928 5.57 -43.03 39.19
N SER A 929 4.86 -42.17 38.46
CA SER A 929 3.68 -41.47 38.95
C SER A 929 2.54 -42.42 39.34
N GLU A 930 2.27 -43.45 38.53
CA GLU A 930 1.34 -44.53 38.87
C GLU A 930 1.84 -45.31 40.10
N ALA A 931 3.13 -45.68 40.13
CA ALA A 931 3.77 -46.36 41.26
C ALA A 931 3.83 -45.51 42.56
N LEU A 932 3.55 -44.20 42.50
CA LEU A 932 3.46 -43.28 43.63
C LEU A 932 2.01 -43.07 44.12
N GLN A 933 1.00 -43.27 43.25
CA GLN A 933 -0.42 -43.11 43.56
C GLN A 933 -1.11 -44.34 44.18
N VAL A 934 -0.54 -45.55 44.04
CA VAL A 934 -1.08 -46.77 44.68
C VAL A 934 -1.23 -46.59 46.19
N THR A 935 -2.30 -47.12 46.78
CA THR A 935 -2.54 -47.08 48.24
C THR A 935 -1.79 -48.18 49.00
N ASP A 936 -1.83 -49.40 48.46
CA ASP A 936 -1.18 -50.58 49.05
C ASP A 936 0.21 -50.81 48.44
N TRP A 937 1.13 -51.37 49.23
CA TRP A 937 2.42 -51.82 48.71
C TRP A 937 2.25 -53.02 47.78
N PRO A 938 2.75 -52.97 46.53
CA PRO A 938 2.56 -54.04 45.57
C PRO A 938 3.32 -55.30 46.00
N ARG A 939 2.64 -56.46 45.97
CA ARG A 939 3.27 -57.76 46.23
C ARG A 939 4.08 -58.21 45.00
N THR A 940 5.31 -57.72 44.86
CA THR A 940 6.18 -57.97 43.70
C THR A 940 6.83 -59.36 43.74
N SER A 941 6.33 -60.29 42.92
CA SER A 941 6.93 -61.64 42.77
C SER A 941 7.98 -61.73 41.64
N LYS A 942 8.38 -60.60 41.02
CA LYS A 942 9.15 -60.56 39.76
C LYS A 942 10.52 -59.87 39.86
N GLY A 943 10.92 -59.45 41.05
CA GLY A 943 12.07 -58.57 41.30
C GLY A 943 11.67 -57.10 41.48
N VAL A 944 12.65 -56.26 41.80
CA VAL A 944 12.49 -54.80 41.95
C VAL A 944 13.02 -54.10 40.71
N GLU A 945 12.22 -53.22 40.11
CA GLU A 945 12.62 -52.46 38.93
C GLU A 945 13.22 -51.11 39.33
N LEU A 946 14.38 -50.77 38.78
CA LEU A 946 15.10 -49.51 38.98
C LEU A 946 14.92 -48.66 37.73
N LEU A 947 14.18 -47.54 37.82
CA LEU A 947 13.99 -46.63 36.70
C LEU A 947 15.29 -45.82 36.46
N LEU A 948 15.85 -45.93 35.25
CA LEU A 948 17.15 -45.35 34.90
C LEU A 948 17.02 -44.06 34.06
N GLY A 949 16.04 -44.04 33.15
CA GLY A 949 15.76 -42.88 32.31
C GLY A 949 14.71 -43.16 31.24
N GLU A 950 14.48 -42.17 30.36
CA GLU A 950 13.50 -42.27 29.28
C GLU A 950 14.18 -42.66 27.94
N PRO A 951 13.66 -43.65 27.21
CA PRO A 951 14.28 -44.17 25.99
C PRO A 951 14.31 -43.17 24.83
N ILE A 952 15.26 -43.34 23.91
CA ILE A 952 15.31 -42.60 22.62
C ILE A 952 14.48 -43.36 21.56
N ALA A 953 13.34 -43.88 22.00
CA ALA A 953 12.40 -44.61 21.18
C ALA A 953 11.02 -44.62 21.84
N ILE A 954 9.95 -44.82 21.06
CA ILE A 954 8.61 -45.09 21.60
C ILE A 954 8.58 -46.49 22.23
N MET A 955 8.98 -46.59 23.49
CA MET A 955 8.95 -47.80 24.32
C MET A 955 8.80 -47.42 25.81
N PRO A 956 8.58 -48.38 26.73
CA PRO A 956 8.51 -48.08 28.17
C PRO A 956 9.81 -47.49 28.72
N PRO A 957 9.77 -46.75 29.84
CA PRO A 957 10.94 -46.23 30.54
C PRO A 957 12.00 -47.30 30.77
N VAL A 958 13.27 -46.94 30.58
CA VAL A 958 14.39 -47.88 30.70
C VAL A 958 14.60 -48.22 32.17
N ALA A 959 14.54 -49.52 32.47
CA ALA A 959 14.61 -50.02 33.84
C ALA A 959 15.49 -51.27 33.95
N ALA A 960 16.36 -51.29 34.95
CA ALA A 960 17.07 -52.49 35.36
C ALA A 960 16.20 -53.31 36.33
N THR A 961 16.26 -54.64 36.30
CA THR A 961 15.48 -55.49 37.24
C THR A 961 16.41 -56.25 38.17
N LEU A 962 16.34 -55.95 39.47
CA LEU A 962 17.02 -56.71 40.52
C LEU A 962 16.20 -57.95 40.88
N ARG A 963 16.84 -59.12 40.85
CA ARG A 963 16.26 -60.43 41.21
C ARG A 963 17.26 -61.19 42.05
N ARG A 964 16.79 -62.15 42.86
CA ARG A 964 17.66 -63.06 43.61
C ARG A 964 18.31 -64.09 42.68
N GLN A 965 19.43 -63.68 42.07
CA GLN A 965 20.19 -64.36 41.02
C GLN A 965 21.60 -63.72 41.00
N SER A 966 22.69 -64.49 40.82
CA SER A 966 24.03 -63.93 40.56
C SER A 966 24.05 -62.95 39.37
N GLY A 967 25.03 -62.06 39.31
CA GLY A 967 25.11 -61.00 38.30
C GLY A 967 24.13 -59.82 38.48
N ARG A 968 23.20 -59.87 39.46
CA ARG A 968 22.20 -58.80 39.68
C ARG A 968 22.71 -57.67 40.58
N ASN A 969 23.82 -57.07 40.14
CA ASN A 969 24.32 -55.79 40.62
C ASN A 969 24.30 -54.78 39.45
N LEU A 970 23.99 -53.52 39.74
CA LEU A 970 23.98 -52.42 38.78
C LEU A 970 25.23 -51.56 38.95
N ILE A 971 25.92 -51.28 37.83
CA ILE A 971 26.94 -50.23 37.80
C ILE A 971 26.65 -49.19 36.71
N ILE A 972 26.84 -47.93 37.08
CA ILE A 972 26.62 -46.74 36.26
C ILE A 972 27.98 -46.06 36.05
N LEU A 973 28.41 -45.97 34.79
CA LEU A 973 29.65 -45.29 34.41
C LEU A 973 29.31 -43.98 33.68
N THR A 974 29.60 -42.87 34.35
CA THR A 974 29.54 -41.52 33.76
C THR A 974 30.48 -40.60 34.52
N ARG A 975 31.19 -39.73 33.77
CA ARG A 975 32.06 -38.69 34.33
C ARG A 975 31.26 -37.50 34.87
N GLU A 976 30.01 -37.35 34.44
CA GLU A 976 29.11 -36.29 34.89
C GLU A 976 28.43 -36.69 36.20
N GLU A 977 28.84 -36.07 37.31
CA GLU A 977 28.36 -36.39 38.67
C GLU A 977 26.84 -36.24 38.81
N GLY A 978 26.24 -35.22 38.17
CA GLY A 978 24.79 -35.01 38.19
C GLY A 978 23.99 -36.13 37.48
N GLU A 979 24.54 -36.72 36.42
CA GLU A 979 23.89 -37.85 35.73
C GLU A 979 24.00 -39.13 36.56
N GLY A 980 25.21 -39.44 37.06
CA GLY A 980 25.48 -40.66 37.81
C GLY A 980 24.71 -40.71 39.13
N ALA A 981 24.76 -39.62 39.90
CA ALA A 981 23.99 -39.49 41.12
C ALA A 981 22.48 -39.36 40.83
N GLY A 982 22.06 -38.72 39.74
CA GLY A 982 20.67 -38.64 39.30
C GLY A 982 20.04 -40.03 39.06
N ILE A 983 20.72 -40.90 38.30
CA ILE A 983 20.29 -42.29 38.07
C ILE A 983 20.26 -43.08 39.39
N CYS A 984 21.29 -42.96 40.24
CA CYS A 984 21.32 -43.63 41.55
C CYS A 984 20.15 -43.24 42.46
N ILE A 985 19.80 -41.95 42.49
CA ILE A 985 18.65 -41.44 43.27
C ILE A 985 17.33 -41.90 42.64
N ALA A 986 17.19 -41.91 41.32
CA ALA A 986 16.00 -42.43 40.64
C ALA A 986 15.79 -43.94 40.90
N ALA A 987 16.87 -44.72 40.90
CA ALA A 987 16.86 -46.13 41.31
C ALA A 987 16.42 -46.29 42.78
N CYS A 988 16.94 -45.46 43.69
CA CYS A 988 16.53 -45.45 45.11
C CYS A 988 15.02 -45.20 45.28
N LEU A 989 14.50 -44.16 44.61
CA LEU A 989 13.06 -43.83 44.64
C LEU A 989 12.19 -44.90 43.98
N SER A 990 12.74 -45.64 43.01
CA SER A 990 12.05 -46.79 42.41
C SER A 990 11.88 -47.94 43.41
N ILE A 991 12.90 -48.23 44.23
CA ILE A 991 12.80 -49.21 45.33
C ILE A 991 11.73 -48.73 46.33
N LEU A 992 11.85 -47.49 46.81
CA LEU A 992 10.95 -46.88 47.81
C LEU A 992 9.47 -46.75 47.37
N THR A 993 9.17 -46.83 46.08
CA THR A 993 7.78 -46.82 45.58
C THR A 993 7.17 -48.21 45.42
N GLN A 994 8.01 -49.26 45.33
CA GLN A 994 7.59 -50.65 45.16
C GLN A 994 7.53 -51.45 46.46
N GLN A 995 8.21 -51.00 47.53
CA GLN A 995 8.53 -51.84 48.69
C GLN A 995 8.15 -51.19 50.02
N SER A 996 7.73 -52.03 50.97
CA SER A 996 7.22 -51.59 52.27
C SER A 996 8.33 -50.96 53.12
N LEU A 997 8.13 -49.71 53.55
CA LEU A 997 9.10 -48.93 54.32
C LEU A 997 9.58 -49.62 55.61
N ASP A 998 8.76 -50.50 56.19
CA ASP A 998 9.07 -51.24 57.42
C ASP A 998 9.98 -52.47 57.22
N LYS A 999 10.28 -52.87 55.99
CA LYS A 999 10.89 -54.18 55.68
C LYS A 999 12.29 -54.14 55.07
N GLU A 1000 12.46 -53.43 53.96
CA GLU A 1000 13.72 -53.49 53.19
C GLU A 1000 14.73 -52.43 53.64
N ARG A 1001 16.01 -52.81 53.71
CA ARG A 1001 17.08 -51.96 54.26
C ARG A 1001 17.86 -51.29 53.13
N ILE A 1002 17.79 -49.97 53.06
CA ILE A 1002 18.51 -49.17 52.07
C ILE A 1002 19.75 -48.56 52.74
N VAL A 1003 20.91 -48.77 52.14
CA VAL A 1003 22.20 -48.28 52.62
C VAL A 1003 22.81 -47.40 51.53
N ILE A 1004 23.03 -46.12 51.82
CA ILE A 1004 23.62 -45.17 50.88
C ILE A 1004 25.00 -44.76 51.38
N ALA A 1005 26.04 -45.16 50.65
CA ALA A 1005 27.39 -44.64 50.79
C ALA A 1005 27.56 -43.46 49.81
N ASP A 1006 27.42 -42.25 50.33
CA ASP A 1006 27.40 -41.00 49.56
C ASP A 1006 28.77 -40.31 49.62
N PHE A 1007 29.54 -40.42 48.54
CA PHE A 1007 30.83 -39.75 48.35
C PHE A 1007 30.78 -38.73 47.19
N THR A 1008 29.63 -38.07 47.01
CA THR A 1008 29.54 -36.84 46.22
C THR A 1008 30.48 -35.75 46.78
N THR A 1009 30.93 -34.80 45.97
CA THR A 1009 31.83 -33.74 46.49
C THR A 1009 31.05 -32.73 47.33
N ALA A 1010 31.69 -32.16 48.36
CA ALA A 1010 31.00 -31.27 49.31
C ALA A 1010 30.59 -29.91 48.71
N ASP A 1011 31.18 -29.55 47.58
CA ASP A 1011 30.88 -28.38 46.74
C ASP A 1011 29.93 -28.69 45.57
N SER A 1012 29.55 -29.96 45.39
CA SER A 1012 28.58 -30.40 44.38
C SER A 1012 27.19 -29.83 44.68
N GLU A 1013 26.50 -29.31 43.66
CA GLU A 1013 25.08 -28.92 43.75
C GLU A 1013 24.16 -30.10 44.14
N TRP A 1014 24.68 -31.32 43.98
CA TRP A 1014 24.02 -32.59 44.25
C TRP A 1014 24.28 -33.12 45.66
N ALA A 1015 25.14 -32.48 46.46
CA ALA A 1015 25.47 -32.92 47.81
C ALA A 1015 24.26 -32.94 48.75
N GLY A 1016 24.22 -33.93 49.66
CA GLY A 1016 23.21 -34.00 50.72
C GLY A 1016 21.86 -34.63 50.33
N HIS A 1017 21.64 -34.98 49.06
CA HIS A 1017 20.42 -35.69 48.65
C HIS A 1017 20.28 -37.06 49.32
N GLY A 1018 21.38 -37.78 49.59
CA GLY A 1018 21.37 -39.00 50.41
C GLY A 1018 20.84 -38.76 51.82
N ALA A 1019 21.32 -37.70 52.49
CA ALA A 1019 20.86 -37.33 53.83
C ALA A 1019 19.38 -36.90 53.85
N GLU A 1020 18.91 -36.17 52.83
CA GLU A 1020 17.49 -35.83 52.70
C GLU A 1020 16.61 -37.07 52.50
N ILE A 1021 17.06 -38.08 51.74
CA ILE A 1021 16.34 -39.36 51.65
C ILE A 1021 16.22 -40.01 53.03
N ALA A 1022 17.26 -40.04 53.86
CA ALA A 1022 17.16 -40.59 55.22
C ALA A 1022 16.14 -39.84 56.11
N VAL A 1023 16.06 -38.52 55.99
CA VAL A 1023 15.08 -37.68 56.72
C VAL A 1023 13.66 -37.86 56.17
N SER A 1024 13.52 -37.94 54.85
CA SER A 1024 12.24 -38.14 54.17
C SER A 1024 11.70 -39.56 54.32
N PHE A 1025 12.57 -40.57 54.51
CA PHE A 1025 12.24 -41.99 54.65
C PHE A 1025 12.89 -42.61 55.92
N PRO A 1026 12.47 -42.19 57.13
CA PRO A 1026 13.01 -42.68 58.38
C PRO A 1026 12.50 -44.10 58.68
N GLY A 1027 13.39 -44.95 59.19
CA GLY A 1027 13.07 -46.34 59.58
C GLY A 1027 14.18 -47.31 59.15
N ASN A 1028 14.36 -47.46 57.83
CA ASN A 1028 15.27 -48.46 57.25
C ASN A 1028 16.33 -47.89 56.28
N THR A 1029 16.43 -46.57 56.14
CA THR A 1029 17.49 -45.90 55.36
C THR A 1029 18.70 -45.58 56.25
N THR A 1030 19.89 -46.08 55.90
CA THR A 1030 21.17 -45.73 56.53
C THR A 1030 22.02 -44.95 55.53
N VAL A 1031 22.64 -43.84 55.96
CA VAL A 1031 23.51 -43.03 55.09
C VAL A 1031 24.87 -42.84 55.76
N ILE A 1032 25.94 -43.06 55.02
CA ILE A 1032 27.30 -42.67 55.41
C ILE A 1032 27.89 -41.73 54.36
N SER A 1033 28.66 -40.74 54.81
CA SER A 1033 29.36 -39.79 53.93
C SER A 1033 30.84 -39.60 54.28
N ARG A 1034 31.34 -40.36 55.26
CA ARG A 1034 32.74 -40.34 55.69
C ARG A 1034 33.43 -41.62 55.25
N GLN A 1035 34.53 -41.48 54.53
CA GLN A 1035 35.33 -42.60 54.00
C GLN A 1035 35.67 -43.66 55.05
N ARG A 1036 36.08 -43.25 56.26
CA ARG A 1036 36.44 -44.17 57.36
C ARG A 1036 35.29 -45.03 57.89
N ASP A 1037 34.04 -44.62 57.62
CA ASP A 1037 32.84 -45.33 58.09
C ASP A 1037 32.42 -46.41 57.06
N PHE A 1038 33.10 -46.52 55.90
CA PHE A 1038 32.80 -47.46 54.81
C PHE A 1038 33.34 -48.90 55.02
N PRO A 1039 34.61 -49.13 55.44
CA PRO A 1039 35.08 -50.48 55.76
C PRO A 1039 34.23 -51.23 56.80
N PRO A 1040 33.87 -50.64 57.98
CA PRO A 1040 33.01 -51.34 58.93
C PRO A 1040 31.58 -51.53 58.41
N LEU A 1041 31.09 -50.67 57.51
CA LEU A 1041 29.80 -50.89 56.84
C LEU A 1041 29.86 -52.12 55.92
N LEU A 1042 30.90 -52.24 55.08
CA LEU A 1042 31.08 -53.40 54.21
C LEU A 1042 31.21 -54.69 55.02
N ALA A 1043 31.96 -54.70 56.13
CA ALA A 1043 32.08 -55.87 56.99
C ALA A 1043 30.72 -56.35 57.49
N ASN A 1044 29.89 -55.45 58.04
CA ASN A 1044 28.54 -55.76 58.49
C ASN A 1044 27.61 -56.30 57.37
N ILE A 1045 27.82 -55.87 56.11
CA ILE A 1045 27.02 -56.36 54.97
C ILE A 1045 27.54 -57.73 54.49
N ALA A 1046 28.85 -57.95 54.48
CA ALA A 1046 29.45 -59.24 54.12
C ALA A 1046 29.08 -60.34 55.15
N ASP A 1047 29.13 -60.03 56.45
CA ASP A 1047 28.66 -60.91 57.52
C ASP A 1047 27.17 -61.28 57.33
N GLU A 1048 26.33 -60.32 56.94
CA GLU A 1048 24.90 -60.55 56.65
C GLU A 1048 24.70 -61.40 55.38
N VAL A 1049 25.53 -61.23 54.34
CA VAL A 1049 25.52 -62.09 53.14
C VAL A 1049 25.86 -63.53 53.53
N GLN A 1050 26.97 -63.74 54.25
CA GLN A 1050 27.41 -65.07 54.67
C GLN A 1050 26.37 -65.73 55.60
N ARG A 1051 25.84 -65.00 56.58
CA ARG A 1051 24.78 -65.47 57.49
C ARG A 1051 23.53 -65.95 56.75
N ARG A 1052 23.14 -65.30 55.64
CA ARG A 1052 22.01 -65.73 54.79
C ARG A 1052 22.39 -66.94 53.92
N GLY A 1053 23.62 -67.00 53.41
CA GLY A 1053 24.14 -68.13 52.63
C GLY A 1053 24.17 -69.44 53.43
N ASP A 1054 24.53 -69.36 54.73
CA ASP A 1054 24.58 -70.48 55.67
C ASP A 1054 23.19 -71.02 56.10
N GLY A 1055 22.11 -70.64 55.40
CA GLY A 1055 20.77 -71.21 55.57
C GLY A 1055 19.90 -70.54 56.64
N ALA A 1056 20.25 -69.32 57.10
CA ALA A 1056 19.33 -68.54 57.91
C ALA A 1056 18.04 -68.19 57.14
N ALA A 1057 16.95 -67.93 57.89
CA ALA A 1057 15.68 -67.55 57.29
C ALA A 1057 15.84 -66.34 56.34
N MET A 1058 15.45 -66.54 55.07
CA MET A 1058 15.52 -65.55 53.99
C MET A 1058 14.75 -64.28 54.37
N SER A 1059 15.50 -63.25 54.78
CA SER A 1059 14.97 -61.95 55.19
C SER A 1059 14.68 -61.04 54.00
N ASP A 1060 14.14 -59.86 54.31
CA ASP A 1060 13.88 -58.77 53.37
C ASP A 1060 15.18 -58.29 52.68
N SER A 1061 15.04 -57.66 51.50
CA SER A 1061 16.17 -57.31 50.64
C SER A 1061 16.99 -56.14 51.21
N LEU A 1062 18.28 -56.12 50.90
CA LEU A 1062 19.20 -55.03 51.26
C LEU A 1062 19.79 -54.43 49.98
N PHE A 1063 19.74 -53.11 49.85
CA PHE A 1063 20.29 -52.39 48.70
C PHE A 1063 21.42 -51.50 49.16
N LEU A 1064 22.63 -51.76 48.65
CA LEU A 1064 23.82 -50.96 48.89
C LEU A 1064 24.04 -50.02 47.69
N LEU A 1065 23.71 -48.75 47.87
CA LEU A 1065 23.92 -47.69 46.89
C LEU A 1065 25.27 -47.03 47.16
N ILE A 1066 26.20 -47.09 46.21
CA ILE A 1066 27.54 -46.50 46.31
C ILE A 1066 27.66 -45.35 45.31
N GLN A 1067 27.56 -44.11 45.79
CA GLN A 1067 27.72 -42.93 44.95
C GLN A 1067 29.18 -42.45 45.01
N GLY A 1068 29.90 -42.53 43.88
CA GLY A 1068 31.29 -42.11 43.78
C GLY A 1068 32.29 -43.20 44.17
N MET A 1069 32.05 -44.45 43.74
CA MET A 1069 32.87 -45.63 44.06
C MET A 1069 34.38 -45.41 43.78
N HIS A 1070 34.71 -44.75 42.66
CA HIS A 1070 36.07 -44.37 42.26
C HIS A 1070 36.82 -43.49 43.27
N ARG A 1071 36.11 -42.84 44.20
CA ARG A 1071 36.65 -41.93 45.23
C ARG A 1071 37.02 -42.67 46.51
N ILE A 1072 36.60 -43.93 46.67
CA ILE A 1072 36.80 -44.72 47.88
C ILE A 1072 38.26 -45.17 47.95
N LYS A 1073 38.93 -44.83 49.06
CA LYS A 1073 40.36 -45.16 49.23
C LYS A 1073 40.59 -46.64 49.49
N SER A 1074 39.88 -47.22 50.46
CA SER A 1074 40.03 -48.64 50.85
C SER A 1074 39.65 -49.67 49.77
N LEU A 1075 39.14 -49.23 48.62
CA LEU A 1075 38.95 -50.09 47.44
C LEU A 1075 40.15 -50.09 46.48
N ARG A 1076 41.30 -49.55 46.88
CA ARG A 1076 42.55 -49.56 46.11
C ARG A 1076 43.43 -50.72 46.57
N GLU A 1077 44.11 -51.37 45.62
CA GLU A 1077 44.90 -52.59 45.85
C GLU A 1077 46.02 -52.47 46.90
N ASP A 1078 46.42 -51.24 47.24
CA ASP A 1078 47.54 -50.93 48.15
C ASP A 1078 47.10 -50.50 49.57
N ASP A 1079 45.79 -50.29 49.82
CA ASP A 1079 45.26 -49.74 51.08
C ASP A 1079 44.68 -50.85 51.99
N GLU A 1080 45.53 -51.56 52.75
CA GLU A 1080 45.08 -52.33 53.92
C GLU A 1080 44.75 -51.37 55.09
N ASP A 1081 43.53 -51.42 55.61
CA ASP A 1081 43.14 -50.63 56.80
C ASP A 1081 43.98 -51.01 58.04
N GLU A 1082 44.18 -50.08 58.98
CA GLU A 1082 44.96 -50.29 60.23
C GLU A 1082 44.51 -51.48 61.10
N ASN A 1083 43.33 -52.06 60.82
CA ASN A 1083 42.76 -53.23 61.50
C ASN A 1083 42.87 -54.55 60.68
N GLY A 1084 43.54 -54.55 59.53
CA GLY A 1084 43.69 -55.74 58.66
C GLY A 1084 42.43 -56.15 57.90
N VAL A 1085 41.46 -55.24 57.76
CA VAL A 1085 40.19 -55.50 57.05
C VAL A 1085 40.36 -55.15 55.56
N ASN A 1086 40.35 -56.15 54.69
CA ASN A 1086 40.44 -55.94 53.25
C ASN A 1086 39.05 -55.61 52.66
N SER A 1087 38.77 -54.31 52.50
CA SER A 1087 37.50 -53.83 51.92
C SER A 1087 37.22 -54.35 50.51
N VAL A 1088 38.24 -54.67 49.71
CA VAL A 1088 38.11 -55.23 48.36
C VAL A 1088 37.59 -56.68 48.42
N GLU A 1089 38.13 -57.53 49.29
CA GLU A 1089 37.65 -58.92 49.47
C GLU A 1089 36.23 -58.99 50.08
N LEU A 1090 35.88 -58.06 50.97
CA LEU A 1090 34.50 -57.91 51.46
C LEU A 1090 33.55 -57.56 50.32
N LEU A 1091 33.93 -56.59 49.46
CA LEU A 1091 33.12 -56.21 48.31
C LEU A 1091 33.01 -57.34 47.27
N LYS A 1092 34.09 -58.10 47.01
CA LYS A 1092 34.05 -59.29 46.15
C LYS A 1092 33.02 -60.32 46.64
N THR A 1093 33.00 -60.56 47.95
CA THR A 1093 32.03 -61.47 48.60
C THR A 1093 30.60 -60.97 48.42
N ILE A 1094 30.35 -59.68 48.67
CA ILE A 1094 29.02 -59.07 48.51
C ILE A 1094 28.55 -59.10 47.05
N LEU A 1095 29.41 -58.80 46.08
CA LEU A 1095 29.04 -58.79 44.66
C LEU A 1095 28.69 -60.19 44.14
N ARG A 1096 29.47 -61.21 44.53
CA ARG A 1096 29.30 -62.60 44.06
C ARG A 1096 28.15 -63.32 44.75
N ASP A 1097 28.13 -63.32 46.08
CA ASP A 1097 27.23 -64.17 46.86
C ASP A 1097 25.98 -63.41 47.36
N GLY A 1098 26.05 -62.07 47.40
CA GLY A 1098 24.97 -61.21 47.88
C GLY A 1098 23.67 -61.28 47.08
N PRO A 1099 23.69 -61.22 45.73
CA PRO A 1099 22.47 -61.17 44.94
C PRO A 1099 21.54 -62.36 45.16
N GLU A 1100 22.07 -63.58 45.32
CA GLU A 1100 21.26 -64.78 45.57
C GLU A 1100 20.52 -64.72 46.91
N VAL A 1101 21.10 -64.07 47.92
CA VAL A 1101 20.51 -63.86 49.25
C VAL A 1101 19.74 -62.53 49.38
N GLY A 1102 19.52 -61.83 48.27
CA GLY A 1102 18.77 -60.56 48.21
C GLY A 1102 19.53 -59.34 48.72
N VAL A 1103 20.86 -59.35 48.61
CA VAL A 1103 21.73 -58.19 48.84
C VAL A 1103 22.25 -57.69 47.48
N HIS A 1104 21.88 -56.48 47.08
CA HIS A 1104 22.18 -55.94 45.75
C HIS A 1104 23.02 -54.67 45.83
N VAL A 1105 24.05 -54.57 44.99
CA VAL A 1105 24.87 -53.36 44.85
C VAL A 1105 24.40 -52.52 43.67
N ILE A 1106 24.27 -51.21 43.89
CA ILE A 1106 23.99 -50.19 42.87
C ILE A 1106 25.11 -49.14 42.99
N ALA A 1107 26.08 -49.15 42.08
CA ALA A 1107 27.26 -48.29 42.15
C ALA A 1107 27.32 -47.26 41.00
N TRP A 1108 27.82 -46.05 41.29
CA TRP A 1108 28.23 -45.08 40.28
C TRP A 1108 29.74 -44.81 40.35
N ALA A 1109 30.40 -44.80 39.19
CA ALA A 1109 31.80 -44.45 39.00
C ALA A 1109 32.06 -43.62 37.73
N ASP A 1110 33.24 -43.04 37.61
CA ASP A 1110 33.65 -42.16 36.50
C ASP A 1110 34.11 -42.93 35.26
N THR A 1111 34.81 -44.05 35.44
CA THR A 1111 35.40 -44.90 34.40
C THR A 1111 35.42 -46.36 34.86
N TRP A 1112 35.49 -47.30 33.91
CA TRP A 1112 35.51 -48.73 34.24
C TRP A 1112 36.77 -49.11 35.03
N GLY A 1113 37.94 -48.65 34.58
CA GLY A 1113 39.23 -48.96 35.23
C GLY A 1113 39.35 -48.45 36.67
N ASN A 1114 38.76 -47.29 37.00
CA ASN A 1114 38.71 -46.82 38.39
C ASN A 1114 37.69 -47.60 39.24
N ALA A 1115 36.57 -48.02 38.64
CA ALA A 1115 35.53 -48.78 39.33
C ALA A 1115 35.95 -50.21 39.68
N THR A 1116 36.73 -50.87 38.81
CA THR A 1116 37.20 -52.24 39.00
C THR A 1116 38.61 -52.32 39.56
N ARG A 1117 39.16 -51.24 40.10
CA ARG A 1117 40.45 -51.28 40.79
C ARG A 1117 40.34 -52.23 42.00
N GLY A 1118 41.22 -53.23 42.08
CA GLY A 1118 41.11 -54.32 43.08
C GLY A 1118 40.15 -55.46 42.74
N LEU A 1119 39.26 -55.28 41.76
CA LEU A 1119 38.35 -56.34 41.33
C LEU A 1119 39.00 -57.14 40.18
N ASP A 1120 39.15 -58.45 40.39
CA ASP A 1120 39.52 -59.34 39.29
C ASP A 1120 38.40 -59.39 38.24
N ARG A 1121 38.74 -59.84 37.02
CA ARG A 1121 37.81 -59.87 35.89
C ARG A 1121 36.54 -60.69 36.15
N LYS A 1122 36.59 -61.72 37.00
CA LYS A 1122 35.43 -62.56 37.32
C LYS A 1122 34.49 -61.85 38.29
N THR A 1123 35.02 -61.19 39.31
CA THR A 1123 34.19 -60.37 40.21
C THR A 1123 33.62 -59.17 39.47
N ALA A 1124 34.39 -58.51 38.60
CA ALA A 1124 33.91 -57.39 37.80
C ALA A 1124 32.71 -57.76 36.90
N SER A 1125 32.63 -59.00 36.40
CA SER A 1125 31.45 -59.46 35.65
C SER A 1125 30.16 -59.59 36.48
N GLU A 1126 30.22 -59.69 37.82
CA GLU A 1126 29.02 -59.75 38.68
C GLU A 1126 28.18 -58.45 38.65
N PHE A 1127 28.68 -57.38 38.02
CA PHE A 1127 27.87 -56.28 37.51
C PHE A 1127 27.26 -56.66 36.15
N GLY A 1128 26.25 -57.55 36.14
CA GLY A 1128 25.53 -57.95 34.93
C GLY A 1128 24.54 -56.91 34.41
N LEU A 1129 24.22 -55.89 35.22
CA LEU A 1129 23.41 -54.73 34.81
C LEU A 1129 24.34 -53.52 34.67
N ARG A 1130 24.45 -52.96 33.46
CA ARG A 1130 25.47 -51.95 33.12
C ARG A 1130 24.85 -50.74 32.45
N VAL A 1131 25.21 -49.54 32.93
CA VAL A 1131 24.88 -48.26 32.32
C VAL A 1131 26.15 -47.54 31.92
N ALA A 1132 26.23 -47.14 30.64
CA ALA A 1132 27.40 -46.48 30.05
C ALA A 1132 27.00 -45.13 29.43
N ALA A 1133 27.53 -44.03 29.95
CA ALA A 1133 27.56 -42.76 29.22
C ALA A 1133 28.74 -42.73 28.23
N VAL A 1134 29.06 -41.54 27.69
CA VAL A 1134 30.21 -41.34 26.78
C VAL A 1134 31.51 -41.83 27.44
N MET A 1135 32.21 -42.75 26.76
CA MET A 1135 33.51 -43.29 27.19
C MET A 1135 34.40 -43.58 25.98
N ASP A 1136 35.67 -43.90 26.19
CA ASP A 1136 36.56 -44.21 25.07
C ASP A 1136 36.30 -45.60 24.46
N ALA A 1137 36.91 -45.87 23.30
CA ALA A 1137 36.68 -47.12 22.56
C ALA A 1137 37.20 -48.37 23.29
N SER A 1138 38.19 -48.25 24.17
CA SER A 1138 38.74 -49.35 24.95
C SER A 1138 37.81 -49.68 26.13
N ASP A 1139 37.42 -48.68 26.91
CA ASP A 1139 36.44 -48.83 27.99
C ASP A 1139 35.09 -49.34 27.46
N SER A 1140 34.59 -48.78 26.35
CA SER A 1140 33.35 -49.23 25.70
C SER A 1140 33.41 -50.73 25.35
N MET A 1141 34.52 -51.19 24.77
CA MET A 1141 34.70 -52.61 24.43
C MET A 1141 34.80 -53.48 25.68
N ASN A 1142 35.59 -53.07 26.69
CA ASN A 1142 35.80 -53.86 27.90
C ASN A 1142 34.57 -53.92 28.82
N PHE A 1143 33.66 -52.94 28.73
CA PHE A 1143 32.49 -52.81 29.60
C PHE A 1143 31.19 -53.32 28.96
N LEU A 1144 31.00 -53.10 27.66
CA LEU A 1144 29.76 -53.45 26.92
C LEU A 1144 29.94 -54.53 25.84
N ASP A 1145 31.16 -55.04 25.62
CA ASP A 1145 31.52 -55.86 24.46
C ASP A 1145 31.14 -55.20 23.11
N SER A 1146 31.18 -53.86 23.07
CA SER A 1146 30.67 -53.06 21.95
C SER A 1146 31.33 -51.67 21.86
N LEU A 1147 31.45 -51.11 20.65
CA LEU A 1147 31.90 -49.72 20.41
C LEU A 1147 30.74 -48.71 20.45
N ALA A 1148 29.59 -49.05 21.04
CA ALA A 1148 28.43 -48.18 21.03
C ALA A 1148 28.61 -46.93 21.93
N ALA A 1149 29.20 -47.06 23.12
CA ALA A 1149 29.34 -45.94 24.06
C ALA A 1149 30.36 -44.90 23.60
N SER A 1150 31.38 -45.32 22.83
CA SER A 1150 32.36 -44.42 22.21
C SER A 1150 31.87 -43.69 20.96
N LYS A 1151 30.65 -43.99 20.49
CA LYS A 1151 29.98 -43.28 19.38
C LYS A 1151 28.91 -42.29 19.85
N ILE A 1152 28.64 -42.22 21.16
CA ILE A 1152 27.70 -41.25 21.72
C ILE A 1152 28.26 -39.83 21.51
N SER A 1153 27.57 -39.02 20.70
CA SER A 1153 28.02 -37.69 20.27
C SER A 1153 27.22 -36.53 20.86
N LYS A 1154 26.05 -36.82 21.46
CA LYS A 1154 25.15 -35.84 22.09
C LYS A 1154 25.18 -35.96 23.63
N PRO A 1155 25.00 -34.85 24.36
CA PRO A 1155 24.98 -34.86 25.83
C PRO A 1155 23.73 -35.57 26.37
N HIS A 1156 23.76 -35.97 27.65
CA HIS A 1156 22.63 -36.59 28.34
C HIS A 1156 22.17 -37.89 27.66
N ARG A 1157 23.15 -38.76 27.40
CA ARG A 1157 22.98 -40.02 26.67
C ARG A 1157 23.71 -41.14 27.38
N ALA A 1158 22.96 -42.19 27.68
CA ALA A 1158 23.49 -43.42 28.22
C ALA A 1158 22.94 -44.64 27.46
N LEU A 1159 23.70 -45.73 27.49
CA LEU A 1159 23.31 -47.05 27.02
C LEU A 1159 23.07 -47.95 28.23
N PHE A 1160 21.95 -48.67 28.22
CA PHE A 1160 21.69 -49.75 29.17
C PHE A 1160 21.98 -51.11 28.53
N TYR A 1161 22.66 -51.96 29.29
CA TYR A 1161 22.98 -53.35 28.96
C TYR A 1161 22.53 -54.26 30.12
N ASP A 1162 21.88 -55.36 29.77
CA ASP A 1162 21.46 -56.45 30.66
C ASP A 1162 22.09 -57.75 30.14
N GLU A 1163 22.94 -58.38 30.94
CA GLU A 1163 23.67 -59.59 30.57
C GLU A 1163 22.76 -60.78 30.23
N ASP A 1164 21.55 -60.82 30.78
CA ASP A 1164 20.50 -61.79 30.41
C ASP A 1164 19.93 -61.57 28.99
N ARG A 1165 20.24 -60.42 28.36
CA ARG A 1165 19.75 -60.02 27.02
C ARG A 1165 20.91 -59.50 26.16
N PRO A 1166 21.94 -60.34 25.92
CA PRO A 1166 23.15 -59.91 25.23
C PRO A 1166 22.81 -59.41 23.83
N GLY A 1167 23.38 -58.26 23.46
CA GLY A 1167 23.13 -57.58 22.18
C GLY A 1167 21.93 -56.62 22.18
N GLN A 1168 21.10 -56.57 23.21
CA GLN A 1168 19.99 -55.60 23.31
C GLN A 1168 20.40 -54.32 24.05
N LEU A 1169 21.33 -53.55 23.46
CA LEU A 1169 21.68 -52.22 23.95
C LEU A 1169 20.53 -51.24 23.74
N VAL A 1170 20.14 -50.51 24.79
CA VAL A 1170 19.07 -49.50 24.75
C VAL A 1170 19.63 -48.12 25.07
N THR A 1171 19.55 -47.19 24.13
CA THR A 1171 19.95 -45.79 24.34
C THR A 1171 18.83 -44.99 25.00
N PHE A 1172 19.17 -44.21 26.02
CA PHE A 1172 18.22 -43.46 26.85
C PHE A 1172 18.78 -42.12 27.34
N ARG A 1173 17.87 -41.23 27.74
CA ARG A 1173 18.15 -39.98 28.45
C ARG A 1173 18.11 -40.26 29.96
N PRO A 1174 19.23 -40.15 30.69
CA PRO A 1174 19.26 -40.34 32.15
C PRO A 1174 18.23 -39.49 32.88
N TYR A 1175 17.72 -39.96 34.02
CA TYR A 1175 16.97 -39.10 34.92
C TYR A 1175 17.89 -38.09 35.61
N ALA A 1176 17.53 -36.80 35.50
CA ALA A 1176 18.10 -35.74 36.31
C ALA A 1176 17.84 -35.99 37.80
N MET A 1177 18.73 -35.50 38.66
CA MET A 1177 18.52 -35.54 40.09
C MET A 1177 17.26 -34.72 40.49
N PRO A 1178 16.32 -35.31 41.25
CA PRO A 1178 15.16 -34.57 41.75
C PRO A 1178 15.57 -33.52 42.78
N THR A 1179 14.95 -32.33 42.74
CA THR A 1179 15.22 -31.28 43.73
C THR A 1179 14.84 -31.74 45.15
N ILE A 1180 15.55 -31.23 46.17
CA ILE A 1180 15.26 -31.47 47.60
C ILE A 1180 13.79 -31.19 47.95
N ALA A 1181 13.16 -30.17 47.35
CA ALA A 1181 11.75 -29.88 47.55
C ALA A 1181 10.84 -31.00 47.03
N ARG A 1182 11.16 -31.57 45.85
CA ARG A 1182 10.43 -32.70 45.27
C ARG A 1182 10.65 -34.00 46.04
N LEU A 1183 11.87 -34.25 46.57
CA LEU A 1183 12.14 -35.39 47.46
C LEU A 1183 11.24 -35.34 48.71
N LYS A 1184 11.10 -34.17 49.34
CA LYS A 1184 10.20 -33.97 50.50
C LYS A 1184 8.74 -34.26 50.17
N GLU A 1185 8.27 -33.81 49.01
CA GLU A 1185 6.90 -34.06 48.54
C GLU A 1185 6.65 -35.56 48.31
N ILE A 1186 7.56 -36.25 47.64
CA ILE A 1186 7.49 -37.71 47.42
C ILE A 1186 7.51 -38.45 48.78
N GLY A 1187 8.35 -38.01 49.72
CA GLY A 1187 8.40 -38.52 51.08
C GLY A 1187 7.07 -38.37 51.84
N GLN A 1188 6.40 -37.22 51.71
CA GLN A 1188 5.08 -36.99 52.28
C GLN A 1188 4.01 -37.89 51.64
N GLN A 1189 4.02 -38.03 50.31
CA GLN A 1189 3.08 -38.89 49.59
C GLN A 1189 3.23 -40.37 49.98
N LEU A 1190 4.46 -40.88 50.05
CA LEU A 1190 4.72 -42.26 50.48
C LEU A 1190 4.40 -42.50 51.96
N LYS A 1191 4.70 -41.54 52.86
CA LYS A 1191 4.24 -41.60 54.26
C LYS A 1191 2.71 -41.69 54.40
N SER A 1192 1.95 -41.09 53.48
CA SER A 1192 0.48 -41.14 53.52
C SER A 1192 -0.12 -42.52 53.19
N ARG A 1193 0.65 -43.43 52.55
CA ARG A 1193 0.19 -44.79 52.19
C ARG A 1193 -0.19 -45.63 53.40
N GLY A 1194 0.64 -45.59 54.45
CA GLY A 1194 0.41 -46.35 55.69
C GLY A 1194 -0.65 -45.76 56.62
N LEU A 1195 -1.11 -44.52 56.39
CA LEU A 1195 -2.05 -43.81 57.26
C LEU A 1195 -3.53 -43.94 56.85
N ARG A 1196 -3.83 -44.60 55.72
CA ARG A 1196 -5.21 -44.83 55.23
C ARG A 1196 -5.78 -46.20 55.58
N THR A 1197 -5.01 -47.05 56.27
CA THR A 1197 -5.38 -48.41 56.70
C THR A 1197 -5.40 -48.57 58.22
N ALA A 1198 -5.51 -47.46 58.96
CA ALA A 1198 -5.68 -47.39 60.41
C ALA A 1198 -7.11 -46.96 60.78
#